data_AF-A0A3R6VTU6-F1
#
_entry.id   AF-A0A3R6VTU6-F1
#
_cell.length_a   1.000
_cell.length_b   1.000
_cell.length_c   1.000
_cell.angle_alpha   90.00
_cell.angle_beta   90.00
_cell.angle_gamma   90.00
#
_symmetry.space_group_name_H-M   'P 1'
#
loop_
_entity.id
_entity.type
_entity.pdbx_description
1 polymer ?
#
loop_
_entity_poly.entity_id
_entity_poly.type
_entity_poly.pdbx_seq_one_letter_code
_entity_poly.pdbx_strand_id
1 'polypeptide(L)'
;MNKKFSTFLAGAALLGAISANAGTPVDGIDTTKGHLYQLKSDASGVLAMDKDGKLTVTSTTPITSANLASTLWCVEVVEQGLGKAPIFEFVNKLTGLRLDVAYAQTDLVSLPKETNSDPITVGGEIHGWAFSSQYKEGMNAATLYSYFKADSVIGLALDGNDVVVKKYAAKDAAADAQTGTNLAKFELQTADAVVLGAKEINTILGTLDNETTGVKLTFTPDEMGEKLPVPNPFTNAKFFAEDAEANYVYVKNAATNAKYLHVDTAYTNNNGSKFLAFNWATTTTTAIAASDLKDQYKFAFTYFPSIDSMIIQVKSVYSKTDDQTYWSEAVAAGSPTTADLTNLNDLKNNFVTVQDLIKGKVRIITIANKKESDINFGYKGCVPSANNTSLDNDLYVIKNAEGKYLAVPLYGDSVAQWVTLDKNMDPWHMPAYQWVVEKRYTTNELKETSPITITNREFAKISYPTIQLYVEGASTLAGDITVVPSDFVKDPANVKANPYVGYRFLDKDSMIVTTYKLRYLHEFASDKYMGISDNEKDSVLYVGAKSSFILKGMSENGVNYGYTTANVSGLKQLVRKAYTLKLKSSDKYIVSDVENRYAVSNGKDKVAVFYMKENNDKSGVHYFALIDTASYDNVAPDSLRKVGVDDNNVYLKAQNMTETRTSAFSVEIDDAPLYRRFNNVALDESAVDAADSLRFYENIRHEYLMDETNKELQNEGVNYLGIWTADKAKAGLSFRIDTAWVTRGLGYIKPQYLISVSRNDQAADKGTPCNEPGGHKDAQGKPTDEWGCVHAKPGKAGFVYGKYLVSFADSVATVGQDKPYTDVKAGYTRVGFVKAIKTGDSLIVLVNGYENMKPEDLNVDDIIKAYKAAKIDGKYINNLKGDNHKNYTWSFRYTNPDGAANVTEEGAGNSFLIESNSHDGISIAPEKAAWIKMQNGCIVLTDEKSEFNNAKTGGDGALIFNVENIENDEMATDTKDITTSDVTVIAGKGDITIKGAAGKTVTISNVLGQTVANAVLSSNEATISAPAGIVVVAVEGEAAVKAIVK
;
A
#
# COMPACT_ATOMS: atom_id res chain seq x y z
N MET A 1 1.89 -18.56 -79.49
CA MET A 1 0.53 -18.21 -79.93
C MET A 1 -0.37 -18.13 -78.72
N ASN A 2 -0.90 -16.93 -78.47
CA ASN A 2 -1.76 -16.56 -77.33
C ASN A 2 -3.03 -17.40 -77.21
N LYS A 3 -3.38 -17.83 -76.00
CA LYS A 3 -4.77 -17.80 -75.50
C LYS A 3 -4.78 -17.53 -73.99
N LYS A 4 -4.84 -16.24 -73.65
CA LYS A 4 -5.44 -15.74 -72.40
C LYS A 4 -6.97 -15.83 -72.55
N PHE A 5 -7.67 -15.66 -71.42
CA PHE A 5 -9.13 -15.65 -71.20
C PHE A 5 -9.73 -16.96 -70.68
N SER A 6 -9.80 -17.08 -69.35
CA SER A 6 -11.06 -17.30 -68.59
C SER A 6 -10.77 -17.58 -67.11
N THR A 7 -10.33 -16.54 -66.38
CA THR A 7 -10.18 -16.57 -64.91
C THR A 7 -11.04 -15.49 -64.26
N PHE A 8 -12.11 -15.03 -64.94
CA PHE A 8 -12.91 -13.89 -64.50
C PHE A 8 -14.37 -14.19 -64.14
N LEU A 9 -14.81 -15.46 -64.13
CA LEU A 9 -16.20 -15.80 -63.78
C LEU A 9 -16.37 -16.63 -62.50
N ALA A 10 -15.28 -17.04 -61.85
CA ALA A 10 -15.32 -17.87 -60.64
C ALA A 10 -15.34 -17.07 -59.31
N GLY A 11 -15.19 -15.74 -59.36
CA GLY A 11 -15.19 -14.88 -58.16
C GLY A 11 -16.56 -14.33 -57.75
N ALA A 12 -17.59 -14.44 -58.59
CA ALA A 12 -18.92 -13.87 -58.34
C ALA A 12 -19.95 -14.89 -57.82
N ALA A 13 -19.60 -16.18 -57.78
CA ALA A 13 -20.52 -17.26 -57.36
C ALA A 13 -20.39 -17.66 -55.88
N LEU A 14 -19.46 -17.08 -55.11
CA LEU A 14 -19.32 -17.33 -53.67
C LEU A 14 -20.03 -16.30 -52.76
N LEU A 15 -20.53 -15.19 -53.31
CA LEU A 15 -21.14 -14.10 -52.53
C LEU A 15 -22.64 -14.33 -52.21
N GLY A 16 -23.23 -15.43 -52.70
CA GLY A 16 -24.69 -15.62 -52.74
C GLY A 16 -25.25 -16.82 -51.97
N ALA A 17 -24.49 -17.53 -51.15
CA ALA A 17 -25.00 -18.69 -50.42
C ALA A 17 -24.39 -18.81 -49.03
N ILE A 18 -24.80 -17.91 -48.13
CA ILE A 18 -24.89 -18.27 -46.72
C ILE A 18 -26.37 -18.26 -46.38
N SER A 19 -27.08 -19.31 -46.81
CA SER A 19 -28.32 -19.70 -46.13
C SER A 19 -27.91 -20.25 -44.77
N ALA A 20 -27.64 -19.36 -43.81
CA ALA A 20 -27.74 -19.73 -42.40
C ALA A 20 -29.22 -19.98 -42.15
N ASN A 21 -29.66 -21.22 -42.28
CA ASN A 21 -31.05 -21.57 -41.99
C ASN A 21 -31.26 -21.33 -40.49
N ALA A 22 -31.97 -20.25 -40.17
CA ALA A 22 -32.35 -19.85 -38.82
C ALA A 22 -32.94 -21.04 -38.02
N GLY A 23 -32.52 -21.19 -36.76
CA GLY A 23 -33.04 -22.22 -35.85
C GLY A 23 -32.76 -23.68 -36.24
N THR A 24 -31.75 -23.94 -37.09
CA THR A 24 -31.41 -25.31 -37.51
C THR A 24 -30.39 -25.97 -36.58
N PRO A 25 -30.56 -27.28 -36.28
CA PRO A 25 -29.56 -28.06 -35.57
C PRO A 25 -28.20 -28.04 -36.29
N VAL A 26 -27.14 -27.91 -35.51
CA VAL A 26 -25.76 -27.92 -35.99
C VAL A 26 -25.28 -29.37 -36.09
N ASP A 27 -24.95 -29.82 -37.30
CA ASP A 27 -24.40 -31.17 -37.54
C ASP A 27 -22.88 -31.25 -37.29
N GLY A 28 -22.18 -30.12 -37.31
CA GLY A 28 -20.73 -30.05 -37.07
C GLY A 28 -20.23 -28.65 -36.76
N ILE A 29 -19.19 -28.55 -35.91
CA ILE A 29 -18.57 -27.31 -35.48
C ILE A 29 -17.19 -27.16 -36.12
N ASP A 30 -16.98 -26.03 -36.79
CA ASP A 30 -15.65 -25.58 -37.18
C ASP A 30 -15.05 -24.70 -36.09
N THR A 31 -14.23 -25.29 -35.22
CA THR A 31 -13.61 -24.60 -34.07
C THR A 31 -12.62 -23.51 -34.48
N THR A 32 -12.24 -23.43 -35.77
CA THR A 32 -11.32 -22.37 -36.26
C THR A 32 -12.03 -21.07 -36.61
N LYS A 33 -13.37 -21.08 -36.74
CA LYS A 33 -14.14 -19.92 -37.20
C LYS A 33 -14.76 -19.07 -36.10
N GLY A 34 -14.79 -19.58 -34.86
CA GLY A 34 -15.31 -18.84 -33.70
C GLY A 34 -16.79 -18.49 -33.81
N HIS A 35 -17.58 -19.35 -34.46
CA HIS A 35 -19.03 -19.16 -34.60
C HIS A 35 -19.75 -19.17 -33.24
N LEU A 36 -20.92 -18.53 -33.21
CA LEU A 36 -21.80 -18.49 -32.04
C LEU A 36 -23.03 -19.37 -32.24
N TYR A 37 -23.52 -19.96 -31.15
CA TYR A 37 -24.60 -20.93 -31.18
C TYR A 37 -25.57 -20.71 -30.03
N GLN A 38 -26.73 -21.35 -30.12
CA GLN A 38 -27.67 -21.45 -29.01
C GLN A 38 -27.79 -22.91 -28.58
N LEU A 39 -27.97 -23.13 -27.28
CA LEU A 39 -28.25 -24.45 -26.71
C LEU A 39 -29.75 -24.56 -26.46
N LYS A 40 -30.47 -25.22 -27.37
CA LYS A 40 -31.91 -25.44 -27.26
C LYS A 40 -32.21 -26.60 -26.33
N SER A 41 -33.09 -26.37 -25.37
CA SER A 41 -33.62 -27.40 -24.46
C SER A 41 -34.90 -28.03 -25.03
N ASP A 42 -35.14 -29.30 -24.68
CA ASP A 42 -36.40 -30.00 -24.97
C ASP A 42 -37.64 -29.30 -24.34
N ALA A 43 -37.45 -28.44 -23.33
CA ALA A 43 -38.49 -27.65 -22.67
C ALA A 43 -38.99 -26.43 -23.48
N SER A 44 -38.71 -26.35 -24.79
CA SER A 44 -39.11 -25.26 -25.70
C SER A 44 -38.47 -23.89 -25.38
N GLY A 45 -37.16 -23.87 -25.11
CA GLY A 45 -36.38 -22.65 -24.88
C GLY A 45 -34.89 -22.82 -25.17
N VAL A 46 -34.09 -21.76 -25.03
CA VAL A 46 -32.63 -21.78 -25.15
C VAL A 46 -31.96 -21.40 -23.83
N LEU A 47 -30.79 -22.00 -23.55
CA LEU A 47 -29.98 -21.67 -22.39
C LEU A 47 -29.49 -20.22 -22.49
N ALA A 48 -29.76 -19.44 -21.45
CA ALA A 48 -29.40 -18.04 -21.33
C ALA A 48 -28.64 -17.79 -20.02
N MET A 49 -27.72 -16.82 -20.04
CA MET A 49 -27.03 -16.31 -18.87
C MET A 49 -27.28 -14.81 -18.73
N ASP A 50 -27.80 -14.38 -17.58
CA ASP A 50 -27.92 -12.95 -17.28
C ASP A 50 -26.57 -12.34 -16.84
N LYS A 51 -26.57 -11.01 -16.61
CA LYS A 51 -25.35 -10.27 -16.24
C LYS A 51 -24.76 -10.69 -14.90
N ASP A 52 -25.56 -11.27 -14.01
CA ASP A 52 -25.12 -11.76 -12.70
C ASP A 52 -24.58 -13.19 -12.77
N GLY A 53 -24.71 -13.85 -13.93
CA GLY A 53 -24.30 -15.22 -14.17
C GLY A 53 -25.37 -16.26 -13.89
N LYS A 54 -26.62 -15.86 -13.60
CA LYS A 54 -27.71 -16.82 -13.37
C LYS A 54 -28.09 -17.49 -14.70
N LEU A 55 -28.27 -18.80 -14.64
CA LEU A 55 -28.65 -19.60 -15.80
C LEU A 55 -30.15 -19.88 -15.82
N THR A 56 -30.77 -19.66 -16.98
CA THR A 56 -32.18 -19.97 -17.23
C THR A 56 -32.37 -20.54 -18.63
N VAL A 57 -33.48 -21.23 -18.86
CA VAL A 57 -33.98 -21.56 -20.20
C VAL A 57 -35.07 -20.57 -20.56
N THR A 58 -34.78 -19.70 -21.53
CA THR A 58 -35.72 -18.67 -22.00
C THR A 58 -36.46 -19.15 -23.26
N SER A 59 -37.79 -18.93 -23.31
CA SER A 59 -38.63 -19.35 -24.43
C SER A 59 -38.17 -18.74 -25.77
N THR A 60 -38.17 -19.56 -26.83
CA THR A 60 -37.60 -19.25 -28.16
C THR A 60 -38.44 -18.32 -29.03
N THR A 61 -39.54 -17.75 -28.54
CA THR A 61 -40.49 -17.02 -29.40
C THR A 61 -41.04 -15.75 -28.77
N PRO A 62 -40.56 -14.55 -29.18
CA PRO A 62 -39.33 -14.29 -29.93
C PRO A 62 -38.17 -13.91 -29.02
N ILE A 63 -36.99 -14.50 -29.29
CA ILE A 63 -35.71 -13.90 -28.88
C ILE A 63 -35.58 -12.60 -29.67
N THR A 64 -35.47 -11.48 -28.97
CA THR A 64 -35.35 -10.15 -29.54
C THR A 64 -33.88 -9.72 -29.55
N SER A 65 -33.56 -8.63 -30.26
CA SER A 65 -32.22 -8.03 -30.19
C SER A 65 -31.77 -7.78 -28.74
N ALA A 66 -32.69 -7.38 -27.86
CA ALA A 66 -32.42 -7.03 -26.47
C ALA A 66 -31.97 -8.20 -25.57
N ASN A 67 -32.42 -9.43 -25.84
CA ASN A 67 -32.04 -10.61 -25.04
C ASN A 67 -31.15 -11.60 -25.78
N LEU A 68 -30.91 -11.39 -27.08
CA LEU A 68 -30.11 -12.29 -27.93
C LEU A 68 -28.75 -12.63 -27.31
N ALA A 69 -27.99 -11.64 -26.86
CA ALA A 69 -26.63 -11.84 -26.33
C ALA A 69 -26.56 -12.84 -25.18
N SER A 70 -27.56 -12.81 -24.29
CA SER A 70 -27.64 -13.72 -23.13
C SER A 70 -27.74 -15.19 -23.55
N THR A 71 -28.23 -15.45 -24.76
CA THR A 71 -28.47 -16.81 -25.29
C THR A 71 -27.35 -17.34 -26.17
N LEU A 72 -26.38 -16.50 -26.53
CA LEU A 72 -25.33 -16.84 -27.47
C LEU A 72 -24.11 -17.43 -26.74
N TRP A 73 -23.69 -18.60 -27.20
CA TRP A 73 -22.57 -19.35 -26.67
C TRP A 73 -21.52 -19.59 -27.74
N CYS A 74 -20.28 -19.29 -27.42
CA CYS A 74 -19.14 -19.80 -28.17
C CYS A 74 -18.78 -21.18 -27.64
N VAL A 75 -18.40 -22.09 -28.54
CA VAL A 75 -18.12 -23.50 -28.22
C VAL A 75 -16.69 -23.84 -28.58
N GLU A 76 -15.90 -24.22 -27.59
CA GLU A 76 -14.57 -24.80 -27.78
C GLU A 76 -14.62 -26.31 -27.53
N VAL A 77 -13.82 -27.08 -28.27
CA VAL A 77 -13.78 -28.53 -28.17
C VAL A 77 -12.35 -28.99 -27.89
N VAL A 78 -12.16 -29.69 -26.77
CA VAL A 78 -10.89 -30.29 -26.38
C VAL A 78 -10.86 -31.75 -26.82
N GLU A 79 -10.01 -32.08 -27.78
CA GLU A 79 -9.75 -33.47 -28.20
C GLU A 79 -8.91 -34.21 -27.14
N GLN A 80 -9.38 -35.36 -26.68
CA GLN A 80 -8.71 -36.18 -25.66
C GLN A 80 -7.85 -37.33 -26.25
N GLY A 81 -7.79 -37.44 -27.59
CA GLY A 81 -7.03 -38.47 -28.32
C GLY A 81 -7.58 -39.90 -28.17
N LEU A 82 -7.01 -40.84 -28.94
CA LEU A 82 -7.24 -42.30 -28.83
C LEU A 82 -8.72 -42.75 -28.84
N GLY A 83 -9.60 -42.02 -29.55
CA GLY A 83 -11.03 -42.36 -29.67
C GLY A 83 -11.88 -42.03 -28.44
N LYS A 84 -11.35 -41.28 -27.47
CA LYS A 84 -12.11 -40.76 -26.33
C LYS A 84 -13.10 -39.67 -26.79
N ALA A 85 -14.22 -39.56 -26.08
CA ALA A 85 -15.21 -38.53 -26.34
C ALA A 85 -14.61 -37.11 -26.17
N PRO A 86 -15.00 -36.15 -27.03
CA PRO A 86 -14.59 -34.76 -26.90
C PRO A 86 -15.20 -34.10 -25.65
N ILE A 87 -14.51 -33.09 -25.13
CA ILE A 87 -14.98 -32.25 -24.03
C ILE A 87 -15.34 -30.88 -24.59
N PHE A 88 -16.50 -30.35 -24.21
CA PHE A 88 -17.02 -29.07 -24.68
C PHE A 88 -16.90 -28.00 -23.60
N GLU A 89 -16.46 -26.82 -24.01
CA GLU A 89 -16.47 -25.61 -23.20
C GLU A 89 -17.42 -24.59 -23.83
N PHE A 90 -18.26 -23.98 -23.00
CA PHE A 90 -19.25 -23.00 -23.44
C PHE A 90 -18.96 -21.65 -22.79
N VAL A 91 -18.77 -20.61 -23.60
CA VAL A 91 -18.57 -19.25 -23.13
C VAL A 91 -19.74 -18.38 -23.57
N ASN A 92 -20.43 -17.76 -22.62
CA ASN A 92 -21.56 -16.89 -22.90
C ASN A 92 -21.09 -15.55 -23.46
N LYS A 93 -21.75 -15.04 -24.50
CA LYS A 93 -21.28 -13.83 -25.17
C LYS A 93 -21.65 -12.53 -24.46
N LEU A 94 -22.78 -12.48 -23.75
CA LEU A 94 -23.16 -11.30 -22.98
C LEU A 94 -22.17 -11.02 -21.85
N THR A 95 -21.80 -12.06 -21.11
CA THR A 95 -20.98 -11.92 -19.89
C THR A 95 -19.50 -12.21 -20.11
N GLY A 96 -19.15 -12.95 -21.17
CA GLY A 96 -17.82 -13.50 -21.35
C GLY A 96 -17.49 -14.64 -20.36
N LEU A 97 -18.46 -15.09 -19.56
CA LEU A 97 -18.24 -16.13 -18.56
C LEU A 97 -18.37 -17.52 -19.17
N ARG A 98 -17.49 -18.41 -18.73
CA ARG A 98 -17.58 -19.83 -19.02
C ARG A 98 -18.72 -20.45 -18.22
N LEU A 99 -19.39 -21.43 -18.81
CA LEU A 99 -20.33 -22.29 -18.10
C LEU A 99 -19.55 -23.18 -17.13
N ASP A 100 -19.47 -22.76 -15.87
CA ASP A 100 -18.85 -23.54 -14.79
C ASP A 100 -19.66 -23.46 -13.49
N VAL A 101 -19.42 -24.43 -12.60
CA VAL A 101 -20.18 -24.61 -11.35
C VAL A 101 -19.23 -24.62 -10.16
N ALA A 102 -19.50 -23.76 -9.17
CA ALA A 102 -18.81 -23.77 -7.89
C ALA A 102 -19.27 -24.93 -7.05
N TYR A 103 -18.37 -25.78 -6.58
CA TYR A 103 -18.74 -26.96 -5.79
C TYR A 103 -18.20 -26.88 -4.36
N ALA A 104 -16.89 -26.71 -4.19
CA ALA A 104 -16.28 -26.59 -2.87
C ALA A 104 -16.88 -25.41 -2.10
N GLN A 105 -17.13 -25.59 -0.80
CA GLN A 105 -17.64 -24.55 0.10
C GLN A 105 -19.06 -24.04 -0.23
N THR A 106 -19.81 -24.77 -1.05
CA THR A 106 -21.23 -24.52 -1.30
C THR A 106 -22.09 -25.65 -0.72
N ASP A 107 -23.39 -25.43 -0.63
CA ASP A 107 -24.35 -26.46 -0.23
C ASP A 107 -24.41 -27.65 -1.20
N LEU A 108 -23.80 -27.51 -2.39
CA LEU A 108 -23.63 -28.60 -3.32
C LEU A 108 -22.75 -29.71 -2.76
N VAL A 109 -21.85 -29.47 -1.79
CA VAL A 109 -21.07 -30.55 -1.16
C VAL A 109 -21.98 -31.55 -0.45
N SER A 110 -23.01 -31.06 0.23
CA SER A 110 -24.01 -31.85 0.97
C SER A 110 -25.22 -32.30 0.15
N LEU A 111 -25.38 -31.81 -1.08
CA LEU A 111 -26.52 -32.16 -1.94
C LEU A 111 -26.68 -33.70 -2.07
N PRO A 112 -27.86 -34.28 -1.80
CA PRO A 112 -28.11 -35.70 -2.02
C PRO A 112 -27.99 -36.10 -3.50
N LYS A 113 -27.72 -37.39 -3.76
CA LYS A 113 -27.72 -37.92 -5.14
C LYS A 113 -29.10 -37.71 -5.78
N GLU A 114 -29.13 -37.44 -7.08
CA GLU A 114 -30.36 -37.38 -7.89
C GLU A 114 -31.37 -36.27 -7.50
N THR A 115 -31.03 -35.37 -6.58
CA THR A 115 -31.90 -34.28 -6.12
C THR A 115 -31.49 -32.95 -6.77
N ASN A 116 -32.47 -32.10 -7.10
CA ASN A 116 -32.22 -30.74 -7.59
C ASN A 116 -31.55 -29.89 -6.51
N SER A 117 -30.57 -29.08 -6.91
CA SER A 117 -30.10 -27.95 -6.11
C SER A 117 -31.06 -26.76 -6.19
N ASP A 118 -30.79 -25.71 -5.41
CA ASP A 118 -31.27 -24.37 -5.73
C ASP A 118 -30.71 -23.90 -7.10
N PRO A 119 -31.35 -22.91 -7.76
CA PRO A 119 -30.85 -22.34 -9.01
C PRO A 119 -29.40 -21.89 -8.90
N ILE A 120 -28.60 -22.19 -9.93
CA ILE A 120 -27.17 -21.92 -9.91
C ILE A 120 -26.80 -20.61 -10.63
N THR A 121 -25.69 -20.03 -10.18
CA THR A 121 -24.99 -18.92 -10.83
C THR A 121 -23.61 -19.43 -11.27
N VAL A 122 -23.15 -19.03 -12.45
CA VAL A 122 -21.81 -19.41 -12.93
C VAL A 122 -20.69 -18.74 -12.11
N GLY A 123 -19.52 -19.39 -12.12
CA GLY A 123 -18.33 -18.94 -11.42
C GLY A 123 -17.85 -20.01 -10.43
N GLY A 124 -17.08 -20.98 -10.92
CA GLY A 124 -16.53 -22.04 -10.08
C GLY A 124 -15.48 -22.92 -10.77
N GLU A 125 -15.17 -24.04 -10.14
CA GLU A 125 -14.08 -24.94 -10.55
C GLU A 125 -14.51 -26.08 -11.48
N ILE A 126 -15.80 -26.45 -11.52
CA ILE A 126 -16.28 -27.54 -12.36
C ILE A 126 -16.63 -27.01 -13.75
N HIS A 127 -15.86 -27.43 -14.76
CA HIS A 127 -16.04 -27.07 -16.17
C HIS A 127 -15.73 -28.29 -17.06
N GLY A 128 -15.74 -28.12 -18.38
CA GLY A 128 -15.47 -29.23 -19.31
C GLY A 128 -16.61 -30.23 -19.36
N TRP A 129 -17.57 -29.99 -20.25
CA TRP A 129 -18.82 -30.72 -20.30
C TRP A 129 -18.77 -31.87 -21.29
N ALA A 130 -19.19 -33.06 -20.84
CA ALA A 130 -19.62 -34.11 -21.73
C ALA A 130 -20.94 -33.69 -22.40
N PHE A 131 -21.00 -33.81 -23.73
CA PHE A 131 -22.15 -33.43 -24.53
C PHE A 131 -22.38 -34.43 -25.69
N SER A 132 -21.99 -34.08 -26.92
CA SER A 132 -22.04 -34.98 -28.08
C SER A 132 -20.77 -35.83 -28.19
N SER A 133 -20.89 -37.09 -28.60
CA SER A 133 -19.72 -37.97 -28.80
C SER A 133 -18.90 -37.61 -30.04
N GLN A 134 -19.48 -36.83 -30.96
CA GLN A 134 -18.85 -36.31 -32.18
C GLN A 134 -19.04 -34.79 -32.23
N TYR A 135 -18.14 -34.08 -32.91
CA TYR A 135 -18.24 -32.62 -33.05
C TYR A 135 -17.92 -32.09 -34.47
N LYS A 136 -17.26 -32.86 -35.33
CA LYS A 136 -16.92 -32.46 -36.70
C LYS A 136 -18.08 -32.69 -37.67
N GLU A 137 -18.77 -33.82 -37.54
CA GLU A 137 -19.97 -34.23 -38.29
C GLU A 137 -20.79 -35.19 -37.41
N GLY A 138 -22.11 -35.24 -37.56
CA GLY A 138 -22.98 -36.15 -36.82
C GLY A 138 -23.20 -35.77 -35.34
N MET A 139 -23.24 -34.47 -35.04
CA MET A 139 -23.61 -33.99 -33.71
C MET A 139 -25.06 -34.37 -33.35
N ASN A 140 -25.29 -34.78 -32.11
CA ASN A 140 -26.62 -35.13 -31.61
C ASN A 140 -26.93 -34.37 -30.32
N ALA A 141 -28.21 -34.15 -30.06
CA ALA A 141 -28.68 -33.62 -28.79
C ALA A 141 -28.29 -34.55 -27.63
N ALA A 142 -27.84 -33.99 -26.52
CA ALA A 142 -27.35 -34.75 -25.37
C ALA A 142 -27.50 -33.97 -24.05
N THR A 143 -27.38 -34.66 -22.92
CA THR A 143 -27.31 -34.01 -21.61
C THR A 143 -25.91 -33.44 -21.35
N LEU A 144 -25.83 -32.43 -20.47
CA LEU A 144 -24.58 -31.80 -20.07
C LEU A 144 -24.18 -32.24 -18.66
N TYR A 145 -23.02 -32.88 -18.52
CA TYR A 145 -22.45 -33.21 -17.21
C TYR A 145 -20.92 -33.09 -17.18
N SER A 146 -20.36 -32.85 -16.00
CA SER A 146 -18.92 -32.75 -15.76
C SER A 146 -18.49 -33.45 -14.46
N TYR A 147 -17.26 -33.95 -14.44
CA TYR A 147 -16.69 -34.72 -13.34
C TYR A 147 -16.13 -33.81 -12.25
N PHE A 148 -16.54 -34.05 -11.01
CA PHE A 148 -15.90 -33.46 -9.82
C PHE A 148 -15.12 -34.51 -9.01
N LYS A 149 -15.34 -35.81 -9.29
CA LYS A 149 -14.52 -36.96 -8.87
C LYS A 149 -14.49 -37.98 -10.01
N ALA A 150 -13.59 -38.96 -9.93
CA ALA A 150 -13.43 -39.97 -10.98
C ALA A 150 -14.72 -40.77 -11.31
N ASP A 151 -15.58 -41.01 -10.33
CA ASP A 151 -16.81 -41.79 -10.46
C ASP A 151 -18.10 -40.97 -10.29
N SER A 152 -17.98 -39.65 -10.06
CA SER A 152 -19.10 -38.80 -9.67
C SER A 152 -19.11 -37.51 -10.49
N VAL A 153 -20.28 -37.16 -11.00
CA VAL A 153 -20.49 -36.03 -11.90
C VAL A 153 -21.58 -35.10 -11.38
N ILE A 154 -21.51 -33.84 -11.78
CA ILE A 154 -22.63 -32.90 -11.73
C ILE A 154 -23.20 -32.79 -13.14
N GLY A 155 -24.53 -32.90 -13.26
CA GLY A 155 -25.26 -32.69 -14.50
C GLY A 155 -26.26 -31.55 -14.39
N LEU A 156 -26.51 -30.87 -15.50
CA LEU A 156 -27.53 -29.82 -15.59
C LEU A 156 -28.93 -30.43 -15.69
N ALA A 157 -29.85 -29.91 -14.90
CA ALA A 157 -31.27 -30.22 -14.94
C ALA A 157 -32.09 -28.92 -14.90
N LEU A 158 -33.41 -29.03 -15.06
CA LEU A 158 -34.33 -27.89 -15.04
C LEU A 158 -35.32 -28.04 -13.91
N ASP A 159 -35.59 -26.93 -13.23
CA ASP A 159 -36.74 -26.75 -12.34
C ASP A 159 -37.57 -25.58 -12.86
N GLY A 160 -38.64 -25.89 -13.58
CA GLY A 160 -39.30 -24.91 -14.45
C GLY A 160 -38.32 -24.35 -15.50
N ASN A 161 -38.08 -23.05 -15.47
CA ASN A 161 -37.13 -22.36 -16.37
C ASN A 161 -35.75 -22.16 -15.74
N ASP A 162 -35.59 -22.38 -14.43
CA ASP A 162 -34.30 -22.22 -13.77
C ASP A 162 -33.42 -23.44 -14.04
N VAL A 163 -32.12 -23.18 -14.24
CA VAL A 163 -31.13 -24.25 -14.36
C VAL A 163 -30.62 -24.61 -12.97
N VAL A 164 -30.74 -25.89 -12.65
CA VAL A 164 -30.28 -26.49 -11.39
C VAL A 164 -29.27 -27.59 -11.70
N VAL A 165 -28.55 -28.04 -10.67
CA VAL A 165 -27.60 -29.16 -10.79
C VAL A 165 -28.05 -30.37 -10.00
N LYS A 166 -27.69 -31.56 -10.51
CA LYS A 166 -27.86 -32.84 -9.82
C LYS A 166 -26.55 -33.60 -9.75
N LYS A 167 -26.34 -34.33 -8.65
CA LYS A 167 -25.24 -35.30 -8.53
C LYS A 167 -25.63 -36.67 -9.05
N TYR A 168 -24.75 -37.27 -9.86
CA TYR A 168 -24.89 -38.63 -10.37
C TYR A 168 -23.60 -39.42 -10.25
N ALA A 169 -23.72 -40.75 -10.25
CA ALA A 169 -22.57 -41.59 -10.59
C ALA A 169 -22.29 -41.43 -12.08
N ALA A 170 -21.01 -41.39 -12.46
CA ALA A 170 -20.59 -41.16 -13.85
C ALA A 170 -21.23 -42.15 -14.84
N LYS A 171 -21.39 -43.41 -14.44
CA LYS A 171 -22.06 -44.44 -15.27
C LYS A 171 -23.54 -44.13 -15.54
N ASP A 172 -24.23 -43.54 -14.57
CA ASP A 172 -25.67 -43.28 -14.65
C ASP A 172 -25.90 -42.04 -15.54
N ALA A 173 -25.06 -41.01 -15.39
CA ALA A 173 -25.08 -39.84 -16.27
C ALA A 173 -24.70 -40.19 -17.72
N ALA A 174 -23.72 -41.08 -17.93
CA ALA A 174 -23.36 -41.56 -19.26
C ALA A 174 -24.48 -42.35 -19.92
N ALA A 175 -25.25 -43.13 -19.15
CA ALA A 175 -26.43 -43.84 -19.66
C ALA A 175 -27.58 -42.86 -19.98
N ASP A 176 -27.76 -41.80 -19.18
CA ASP A 176 -28.78 -40.77 -19.40
C ASP A 176 -28.43 -39.79 -20.53
N ALA A 177 -27.17 -39.78 -20.98
CA ALA A 177 -26.63 -38.79 -21.92
C ALA A 177 -27.47 -38.58 -23.19
N GLN A 178 -28.10 -39.64 -23.71
CA GLN A 178 -28.93 -39.58 -24.91
C GLN A 178 -30.44 -39.58 -24.60
N THR A 179 -30.84 -40.18 -23.47
CA THR A 179 -32.26 -40.31 -23.11
C THR A 179 -32.82 -39.06 -22.45
N GLY A 180 -32.00 -38.28 -21.75
CA GLY A 180 -32.41 -37.04 -21.06
C GLY A 180 -33.58 -37.25 -20.09
N THR A 181 -33.67 -38.43 -19.48
CA THR A 181 -34.77 -38.77 -18.56
C THR A 181 -34.58 -38.11 -17.20
N ASN A 182 -33.33 -37.84 -16.83
CA ASN A 182 -32.97 -37.37 -15.50
C ASN A 182 -32.28 -35.99 -15.50
N LEU A 183 -31.43 -35.76 -16.49
CA LEU A 183 -30.77 -34.49 -16.80
C LEU A 183 -31.41 -33.83 -18.02
N ALA A 184 -31.24 -32.52 -18.14
CA ALA A 184 -31.79 -31.77 -19.26
C ALA A 184 -30.98 -32.03 -20.54
N LYS A 185 -31.68 -32.34 -21.63
CA LYS A 185 -31.10 -32.51 -22.96
C LYS A 185 -31.01 -31.16 -23.67
N PHE A 186 -29.87 -30.92 -24.31
CA PHE A 186 -29.63 -29.74 -25.12
C PHE A 186 -29.26 -30.13 -26.56
N GLU A 187 -29.66 -29.32 -27.52
CA GLU A 187 -29.31 -29.40 -28.94
C GLU A 187 -28.62 -28.09 -29.34
N LEU A 188 -27.47 -28.19 -29.99
CA LEU A 188 -26.78 -27.01 -30.51
C LEU A 188 -27.44 -26.57 -31.81
N GLN A 189 -27.82 -25.29 -31.92
CA GLN A 189 -28.46 -24.73 -33.11
C GLN A 189 -27.88 -23.37 -33.49
N THR A 190 -28.05 -22.98 -34.76
CA THR A 190 -27.76 -21.61 -35.20
C THR A 190 -28.82 -20.63 -34.68
N ALA A 191 -28.40 -19.42 -34.32
CA ALA A 191 -29.31 -18.37 -33.88
C ALA A 191 -30.06 -17.73 -35.05
N ASP A 192 -31.30 -17.32 -34.80
CA ASP A 192 -32.11 -16.60 -35.78
C ASP A 192 -31.53 -15.20 -36.07
N ALA A 193 -31.75 -14.71 -37.29
CA ALA A 193 -31.42 -13.34 -37.65
C ALA A 193 -32.35 -12.35 -36.92
N VAL A 194 -31.82 -11.22 -36.48
CA VAL A 194 -32.58 -10.17 -35.77
C VAL A 194 -32.31 -8.81 -36.36
N VAL A 195 -33.32 -7.93 -36.36
CA VAL A 195 -33.09 -6.50 -36.65
C VAL A 195 -32.70 -5.80 -35.36
N LEU A 196 -31.58 -5.08 -35.37
CA LEU A 196 -31.05 -4.37 -34.19
C LEU A 196 -31.69 -2.98 -34.05
N GLY A 197 -32.09 -2.63 -32.83
CA GLY A 197 -32.45 -1.27 -32.45
C GLY A 197 -31.23 -0.43 -32.09
N ALA A 198 -31.44 0.86 -31.83
CA ALA A 198 -30.34 1.79 -31.55
C ALA A 198 -29.52 1.37 -30.33
N LYS A 199 -30.19 0.98 -29.25
CA LYS A 199 -29.54 0.52 -28.02
C LYS A 199 -28.63 -0.67 -28.26
N GLU A 200 -29.09 -1.69 -28.98
CA GLU A 200 -28.27 -2.88 -29.26
C GLU A 200 -27.10 -2.59 -30.19
N ILE A 201 -27.26 -1.66 -31.13
CA ILE A 201 -26.15 -1.20 -31.96
C ILE A 201 -25.12 -0.49 -31.05
N ASN A 202 -25.54 0.55 -30.33
CA ASN A 202 -24.66 1.40 -29.54
C ASN A 202 -23.95 0.67 -28.38
N THR A 203 -24.59 -0.34 -27.79
CA THR A 203 -24.02 -1.16 -26.71
C THR A 203 -23.33 -2.44 -27.19
N ILE A 204 -23.31 -2.69 -28.50
CA ILE A 204 -22.81 -3.93 -29.10
C ILE A 204 -23.48 -5.14 -28.42
N LEU A 205 -24.80 -5.23 -28.61
CA LEU A 205 -25.68 -6.26 -28.04
C LEU A 205 -25.58 -6.37 -26.51
N GLY A 206 -25.43 -5.23 -25.82
CA GLY A 206 -25.40 -5.18 -24.36
C GLY A 206 -24.09 -5.60 -23.71
N THR A 207 -23.01 -5.72 -24.49
CA THR A 207 -21.65 -5.92 -23.96
C THR A 207 -21.03 -4.65 -23.37
N LEU A 208 -21.70 -3.50 -23.54
CA LEU A 208 -21.40 -2.25 -22.86
C LEU A 208 -22.57 -1.83 -21.98
N ASP A 209 -22.27 -1.17 -20.86
CA ASP A 209 -23.30 -0.65 -19.96
C ASP A 209 -23.96 0.64 -20.46
N ASN A 210 -23.30 1.36 -21.37
CA ASN A 210 -23.79 2.62 -21.93
C ASN A 210 -23.55 2.73 -23.44
N GLU A 211 -24.18 3.75 -24.05
CA GLU A 211 -24.26 3.96 -25.50
C GLU A 211 -23.24 4.98 -26.03
N THR A 212 -22.20 5.32 -25.24
CA THR A 212 -21.33 6.47 -25.54
C THR A 212 -20.07 6.15 -26.34
N THR A 213 -19.73 4.86 -26.50
CA THR A 213 -18.47 4.44 -27.13
C THR A 213 -18.49 4.54 -28.66
N GLY A 214 -19.67 4.41 -29.29
CA GLY A 214 -19.85 4.37 -30.75
C GLY A 214 -19.38 3.06 -31.40
N VAL A 215 -19.82 2.81 -32.62
CA VAL A 215 -19.69 1.52 -33.32
C VAL A 215 -18.89 1.65 -34.60
N LYS A 216 -18.10 0.61 -34.92
CA LYS A 216 -17.37 0.50 -36.19
C LYS A 216 -17.57 -0.89 -36.78
N LEU A 217 -17.87 -0.98 -38.07
CA LEU A 217 -18.07 -2.25 -38.78
C LEU A 217 -16.84 -2.59 -39.61
N THR A 218 -16.80 -3.84 -40.09
CA THR A 218 -15.81 -4.30 -41.07
C THR A 218 -16.51 -4.68 -42.36
N PHE A 219 -16.00 -4.22 -43.50
CA PHE A 219 -16.52 -4.56 -44.83
C PHE A 219 -15.50 -5.41 -45.60
N THR A 220 -15.96 -6.45 -46.30
CA THR A 220 -15.13 -7.30 -47.16
C THR A 220 -15.81 -7.51 -48.51
N PRO A 221 -15.32 -6.91 -49.62
CA PRO A 221 -14.28 -5.87 -49.65
C PRO A 221 -14.76 -4.52 -49.07
N ASP A 222 -13.83 -3.70 -48.56
CA ASP A 222 -14.07 -2.30 -48.22
C ASP A 222 -13.68 -1.33 -49.36
N GLU A 223 -13.99 -0.04 -49.22
CA GLU A 223 -13.65 1.01 -50.18
C GLU A 223 -12.14 1.03 -50.54
N MET A 224 -11.82 1.49 -51.74
CA MET A 224 -10.46 1.51 -52.29
C MET A 224 -10.33 2.61 -53.33
N GLY A 225 -9.17 3.27 -53.43
CA GLY A 225 -8.90 4.30 -54.43
C GLY A 225 -8.63 5.69 -53.82
N GLU A 226 -8.78 6.75 -54.63
CA GLU A 226 -8.66 8.13 -54.15
C GLU A 226 -9.75 8.47 -53.13
N LYS A 227 -9.47 9.44 -52.24
CA LYS A 227 -10.42 9.86 -51.19
C LYS A 227 -11.73 10.34 -51.81
N LEU A 228 -12.80 9.59 -51.56
CA LEU A 228 -14.16 10.00 -51.90
C LEU A 228 -14.60 11.17 -51.02
N PRO A 229 -15.52 12.04 -51.48
CA PRO A 229 -16.06 13.16 -50.69
C PRO A 229 -16.68 12.72 -49.36
N VAL A 230 -17.27 11.52 -49.31
CA VAL A 230 -17.73 10.89 -48.08
C VAL A 230 -17.18 9.47 -48.06
N PRO A 231 -16.15 9.20 -47.25
CA PRO A 231 -15.60 7.85 -47.10
C PRO A 231 -16.61 6.94 -46.39
N ASN A 232 -16.42 5.62 -46.45
CA ASN A 232 -17.33 4.64 -45.88
C ASN A 232 -17.73 5.02 -44.44
N PRO A 233 -19.00 5.41 -44.21
CA PRO A 233 -19.45 5.98 -42.94
C PRO A 233 -19.50 4.96 -41.81
N PHE A 234 -19.39 3.66 -42.12
CA PHE A 234 -19.44 2.56 -41.15
C PHE A 234 -18.06 2.00 -40.79
N THR A 235 -17.02 2.27 -41.60
CA THR A 235 -15.66 1.71 -41.40
C THR A 235 -14.57 2.75 -41.17
N ASN A 236 -14.77 4.03 -41.50
CA ASN A 236 -13.71 5.05 -41.32
C ASN A 236 -13.71 5.69 -39.93
N ALA A 237 -14.89 5.92 -39.36
CA ALA A 237 -15.07 6.49 -38.03
C ALA A 237 -16.16 5.73 -37.27
N LYS A 238 -16.24 5.96 -35.96
CA LYS A 238 -17.34 5.39 -35.15
C LYS A 238 -18.64 6.12 -35.48
N PHE A 239 -19.73 5.39 -35.59
CA PHE A 239 -21.09 5.93 -35.71
C PHE A 239 -21.92 5.58 -34.49
N PHE A 240 -23.07 6.24 -34.37
CA PHE A 240 -24.07 6.03 -33.33
C PHE A 240 -25.43 5.80 -33.99
N ALA A 241 -26.31 5.09 -33.32
CA ALA A 241 -27.68 4.88 -33.74
C ALA A 241 -28.66 5.66 -32.85
N GLU A 242 -29.80 6.03 -33.42
CA GLU A 242 -30.97 6.57 -32.71
C GLU A 242 -32.22 5.97 -33.32
N ASP A 243 -33.19 5.53 -32.50
CA ASP A 243 -34.38 4.86 -33.02
C ASP A 243 -35.19 5.82 -33.90
N ALA A 244 -35.58 5.36 -35.09
CA ALA A 244 -36.41 6.13 -36.02
C ALA A 244 -37.86 5.64 -35.99
N GLU A 245 -38.05 4.35 -36.23
CA GLU A 245 -39.33 3.63 -36.18
C GLU A 245 -39.05 2.12 -36.07
N ALA A 246 -40.11 1.29 -36.02
CA ALA A 246 -39.93 -0.16 -35.92
C ALA A 246 -38.99 -0.69 -37.02
N ASN A 247 -37.96 -1.43 -36.62
CA ASN A 247 -36.89 -2.01 -37.46
C ASN A 247 -35.90 -1.03 -38.11
N TYR A 248 -36.02 0.28 -37.86
CA TYR A 248 -35.18 1.29 -38.50
C TYR A 248 -34.58 2.27 -37.50
N VAL A 249 -33.30 2.59 -37.70
CA VAL A 249 -32.56 3.60 -36.95
C VAL A 249 -32.07 4.73 -37.86
N TYR A 250 -31.88 5.89 -37.27
CA TYR A 250 -31.04 6.94 -37.81
C TYR A 250 -29.57 6.66 -37.47
N VAL A 251 -28.68 6.88 -38.43
CA VAL A 251 -27.22 6.77 -38.22
C VAL A 251 -26.64 8.16 -38.01
N LYS A 252 -25.84 8.31 -36.95
CA LYS A 252 -25.25 9.56 -36.46
C LYS A 252 -23.73 9.47 -36.45
N ASN A 253 -23.04 10.57 -36.72
CA ASN A 253 -21.57 10.62 -36.68
C ASN A 253 -20.98 10.97 -35.29
N ALA A 254 -21.82 11.31 -34.31
CA ALA A 254 -21.43 11.65 -32.94
C ALA A 254 -22.58 11.36 -31.97
N ALA A 255 -22.27 11.18 -30.68
CA ALA A 255 -23.29 11.01 -29.64
C ALA A 255 -24.09 12.31 -29.40
N THR A 256 -23.41 13.45 -29.40
CA THR A 256 -23.99 14.79 -29.18
C THR A 256 -23.69 15.70 -30.37
N ASN A 257 -24.60 16.66 -30.66
CA ASN A 257 -24.50 17.58 -31.80
C ASN A 257 -24.26 16.86 -33.15
N ALA A 258 -24.91 15.72 -33.32
CA ALA A 258 -24.70 14.82 -34.44
C ALA A 258 -25.19 15.37 -35.78
N LYS A 259 -24.56 14.90 -36.85
CA LYS A 259 -25.11 14.92 -38.21
C LYS A 259 -25.72 13.55 -38.52
N TYR A 260 -26.76 13.56 -39.34
CA TYR A 260 -27.50 12.37 -39.73
C TYR A 260 -27.05 11.87 -41.10
N LEU A 261 -26.76 10.58 -41.20
CA LEU A 261 -26.43 9.93 -42.46
C LEU A 261 -27.70 9.79 -43.31
N HIS A 262 -27.55 9.99 -44.62
CA HIS A 262 -28.59 9.66 -45.59
C HIS A 262 -27.97 9.28 -46.93
N VAL A 263 -28.78 8.63 -47.75
CA VAL A 263 -28.51 8.51 -49.19
C VAL A 263 -28.72 9.88 -49.82
N ASP A 264 -27.68 10.40 -50.48
CA ASP A 264 -27.70 11.70 -51.14
C ASP A 264 -28.42 11.60 -52.50
N THR A 265 -28.92 12.74 -52.96
CA THR A 265 -29.37 12.96 -54.34
C THR A 265 -28.19 13.12 -55.32
N ALA A 266 -26.95 13.16 -54.85
CA ALA A 266 -25.79 13.13 -55.74
C ALA A 266 -25.42 11.70 -56.18
N TYR A 267 -25.08 11.53 -57.47
CA TYR A 267 -24.39 10.33 -57.95
C TYR A 267 -22.87 10.52 -57.84
N THR A 268 -22.15 9.45 -57.50
CA THR A 268 -20.68 9.46 -57.40
C THR A 268 -19.99 9.34 -58.76
N ASN A 269 -20.72 9.00 -59.82
CA ASN A 269 -20.19 8.82 -61.17
C ASN A 269 -21.03 9.52 -62.25
N ASN A 270 -20.34 10.02 -63.27
CA ASN A 270 -20.98 10.74 -64.38
C ASN A 270 -21.47 9.80 -65.50
N ASN A 271 -20.77 8.68 -65.76
CA ASN A 271 -21.07 7.76 -66.88
C ASN A 271 -21.20 6.31 -66.38
N GLY A 272 -21.96 5.49 -67.12
CA GLY A 272 -22.24 4.09 -66.76
C GLY A 272 -23.36 3.93 -65.73
N SER A 273 -23.49 2.74 -65.13
CA SER A 273 -24.44 2.47 -64.05
C SER A 273 -24.23 3.46 -62.90
N LYS A 274 -25.29 4.14 -62.47
CA LYS A 274 -25.20 5.20 -61.46
C LYS A 274 -25.08 4.62 -60.05
N PHE A 275 -24.17 5.18 -59.26
CA PHE A 275 -23.96 4.81 -57.86
C PHE A 275 -24.33 5.99 -56.95
N LEU A 276 -25.29 5.77 -56.07
CA LEU A 276 -25.75 6.76 -55.10
C LEU A 276 -24.67 7.03 -54.04
N ALA A 277 -24.49 8.31 -53.69
CA ALA A 277 -23.59 8.75 -52.64
C ALA A 277 -24.25 8.70 -51.26
N PHE A 278 -23.43 8.69 -50.22
CA PHE A 278 -23.86 8.98 -48.84
C PHE A 278 -23.39 10.37 -48.44
N ASN A 279 -24.14 11.03 -47.54
CA ASN A 279 -23.75 12.33 -47.02
C ASN A 279 -24.29 12.57 -45.60
N TRP A 280 -23.65 13.49 -44.86
CA TRP A 280 -23.95 13.84 -43.47
C TRP A 280 -24.68 15.18 -43.40
N ALA A 281 -25.96 15.17 -43.04
CA ALA A 281 -26.78 16.36 -42.90
C ALA A 281 -26.78 16.90 -41.46
N THR A 282 -26.50 18.19 -41.29
CA THR A 282 -26.77 18.90 -40.04
C THR A 282 -28.26 19.23 -39.99
N THR A 283 -29.06 18.41 -39.31
CA THR A 283 -30.53 18.51 -39.29
C THR A 283 -31.10 17.98 -37.96
N THR A 284 -32.41 18.03 -37.78
CA THR A 284 -33.14 17.46 -36.63
C THR A 284 -34.08 16.35 -37.09
N THR A 285 -34.45 15.43 -36.19
CA THR A 285 -35.43 14.36 -36.49
C THR A 285 -36.78 14.91 -36.94
N THR A 286 -37.22 16.05 -36.39
CA THR A 286 -38.42 16.77 -36.85
C THR A 286 -38.30 17.25 -38.29
N ALA A 287 -37.16 17.83 -38.67
CA ALA A 287 -36.92 18.29 -40.04
C ALA A 287 -36.77 17.11 -41.03
N ILE A 288 -36.15 16.01 -40.60
CA ILE A 288 -36.12 14.76 -41.36
C ILE A 288 -37.55 14.25 -41.59
N ALA A 289 -38.39 14.17 -40.56
CA ALA A 289 -39.76 13.67 -40.67
C ALA A 289 -40.64 14.49 -41.63
N ALA A 290 -40.37 15.79 -41.76
CA ALA A 290 -41.04 16.71 -42.68
C ALA A 290 -40.49 16.66 -44.13
N SER A 291 -39.36 15.99 -44.37
CA SER A 291 -38.76 15.86 -45.69
C SER A 291 -39.44 14.80 -46.56
N ASP A 292 -39.53 15.04 -47.87
CA ASP A 292 -39.96 14.03 -48.84
C ASP A 292 -38.96 12.85 -48.96
N LEU A 293 -37.71 13.05 -48.49
CA LEU A 293 -36.65 12.04 -48.48
C LEU A 293 -36.45 11.39 -47.10
N LYS A 294 -37.40 11.53 -46.17
CA LYS A 294 -37.30 11.03 -44.79
C LYS A 294 -36.88 9.56 -44.66
N ASP A 295 -37.29 8.71 -45.59
CA ASP A 295 -36.97 7.28 -45.55
C ASP A 295 -35.56 6.95 -46.09
N GLN A 296 -34.86 7.89 -46.77
CA GLN A 296 -33.44 7.75 -47.13
C GLN A 296 -32.49 7.96 -45.94
N TYR A 297 -33.02 8.42 -44.80
CA TYR A 297 -32.30 8.55 -43.52
C TYR A 297 -32.44 7.31 -42.63
N LYS A 298 -33.30 6.35 -43.00
CA LYS A 298 -33.69 5.22 -42.15
C LYS A 298 -32.98 3.94 -42.58
N PHE A 299 -32.22 3.35 -41.67
CA PHE A 299 -31.38 2.18 -41.91
C PHE A 299 -31.86 1.00 -41.05
N ALA A 300 -32.05 -0.16 -41.67
CA ALA A 300 -32.27 -1.42 -40.97
C ALA A 300 -30.95 -2.18 -40.87
N PHE A 301 -30.63 -2.67 -39.67
CA PHE A 301 -29.45 -3.48 -39.39
C PHE A 301 -29.89 -4.90 -39.04
N THR A 302 -29.89 -5.81 -40.01
CA THR A 302 -30.19 -7.23 -39.78
C THR A 302 -28.90 -7.97 -39.47
N TYR A 303 -28.80 -8.52 -38.26
CA TYR A 303 -27.64 -9.23 -37.75
C TYR A 303 -27.89 -10.75 -37.71
N PHE A 304 -26.89 -11.51 -38.16
CA PHE A 304 -26.84 -12.97 -38.24
C PHE A 304 -25.78 -13.48 -37.25
N PRO A 305 -26.16 -13.82 -36.01
CA PRO A 305 -25.22 -13.93 -34.91
C PRO A 305 -24.23 -15.07 -35.04
N SER A 306 -24.67 -16.21 -35.58
CA SER A 306 -23.86 -17.43 -35.63
C SER A 306 -22.60 -17.30 -36.49
N ILE A 307 -22.62 -16.40 -37.47
CA ILE A 307 -21.53 -16.19 -38.42
C ILE A 307 -20.96 -14.77 -38.36
N ASP A 308 -21.43 -13.94 -37.41
CA ASP A 308 -21.08 -12.53 -37.27
C ASP A 308 -21.22 -11.77 -38.61
N SER A 309 -22.37 -11.93 -39.27
CA SER A 309 -22.68 -11.24 -40.52
C SER A 309 -23.79 -10.22 -40.29
N MET A 310 -23.71 -9.09 -40.99
CA MET A 310 -24.71 -8.03 -40.96
C MET A 310 -25.14 -7.69 -42.38
N ILE A 311 -26.41 -7.34 -42.53
CA ILE A 311 -26.98 -6.71 -43.71
C ILE A 311 -27.53 -5.36 -43.28
N ILE A 312 -27.16 -4.32 -44.03
CA ILE A 312 -27.69 -2.97 -43.82
C ILE A 312 -28.53 -2.60 -45.04
N GLN A 313 -29.77 -2.19 -44.82
CA GLN A 313 -30.66 -1.74 -45.89
C GLN A 313 -31.24 -0.36 -45.59
N VAL A 314 -31.39 0.46 -46.63
CA VAL A 314 -32.09 1.76 -46.52
C VAL A 314 -33.56 1.55 -46.81
N LYS A 315 -34.44 2.10 -45.97
CA LYS A 315 -35.89 1.85 -46.03
C LYS A 315 -36.47 2.06 -47.44
N SER A 316 -36.30 3.26 -47.99
CA SER A 316 -36.73 3.60 -49.35
C SER A 316 -35.72 4.51 -50.03
N VAL A 317 -35.45 4.26 -51.30
CA VAL A 317 -34.44 5.00 -52.07
C VAL A 317 -35.03 5.41 -53.41
N TYR A 318 -34.95 6.71 -53.71
CA TYR A 318 -35.27 7.22 -55.03
C TYR A 318 -34.04 7.12 -55.93
N SER A 319 -34.26 6.91 -57.22
CA SER A 319 -33.22 7.00 -58.24
C SER A 319 -33.74 7.83 -59.40
N LYS A 320 -32.97 8.86 -59.77
CA LYS A 320 -33.29 9.71 -60.92
C LYS A 320 -32.92 8.99 -62.21
N THR A 321 -33.87 8.85 -63.13
CA THR A 321 -33.65 8.30 -64.47
C THR A 321 -33.02 9.33 -65.41
N ASP A 322 -32.47 8.89 -66.55
CA ASP A 322 -31.77 9.79 -67.49
C ASP A 322 -32.69 10.84 -68.14
N ASP A 323 -34.00 10.61 -68.18
CA ASP A 323 -35.03 11.52 -68.68
C ASP A 323 -35.48 12.58 -67.66
N GLN A 324 -35.11 12.43 -66.38
CA GLN A 324 -35.45 13.38 -65.31
C GLN A 324 -34.33 14.41 -65.13
N THR A 325 -34.67 15.70 -65.04
CA THR A 325 -33.69 16.78 -64.86
C THR A 325 -33.38 16.98 -63.38
N TYR A 326 -34.41 17.10 -62.55
CA TYR A 326 -34.30 17.36 -61.11
C TYR A 326 -34.74 16.17 -60.27
N TRP A 327 -34.14 16.00 -59.09
CA TRP A 327 -34.51 14.94 -58.14
C TRP A 327 -35.93 15.06 -57.59
N SER A 328 -36.48 16.27 -57.53
CA SER A 328 -37.89 16.49 -57.17
C SER A 328 -38.86 15.81 -58.14
N GLU A 329 -38.48 15.58 -59.40
CA GLU A 329 -39.29 14.86 -60.38
C GLU A 329 -39.37 13.36 -60.03
N ALA A 330 -38.25 12.76 -59.62
CA ALA A 330 -38.19 11.35 -59.18
C ALA A 330 -39.05 11.13 -57.92
N VAL A 331 -38.97 12.08 -56.98
CA VAL A 331 -39.76 12.07 -55.74
C VAL A 331 -41.25 12.24 -56.04
N ALA A 332 -41.62 13.19 -56.91
CA ALA A 332 -43.00 13.43 -57.31
C ALA A 332 -43.62 12.24 -58.07
N ALA A 333 -42.82 11.47 -58.81
CA ALA A 333 -43.25 10.24 -59.47
C ALA A 333 -43.58 9.10 -58.48
N GLY A 334 -43.18 9.21 -57.22
CA GLY A 334 -43.64 8.34 -56.12
C GLY A 334 -43.28 6.86 -56.24
N SER A 335 -42.19 6.52 -56.95
CA SER A 335 -41.78 5.14 -57.22
C SER A 335 -40.39 4.79 -56.67
N PRO A 336 -40.15 4.90 -55.35
CA PRO A 336 -38.86 4.49 -54.77
C PRO A 336 -38.71 2.97 -54.76
N THR A 337 -37.47 2.47 -54.74
CA THR A 337 -37.21 1.09 -54.34
C THR A 337 -37.28 0.98 -52.83
N THR A 338 -37.87 -0.09 -52.30
CA THR A 338 -38.07 -0.29 -50.86
C THR A 338 -37.41 -1.59 -50.39
N ALA A 339 -36.80 -1.56 -49.20
CA ALA A 339 -36.23 -2.73 -48.55
C ALA A 339 -37.32 -3.69 -48.08
N ASP A 340 -37.15 -4.99 -48.32
CA ASP A 340 -38.05 -6.04 -47.86
C ASP A 340 -37.46 -6.74 -46.62
N LEU A 341 -38.12 -6.54 -45.47
CA LEU A 341 -37.77 -7.15 -44.18
C LEU A 341 -38.77 -8.24 -43.76
N THR A 342 -39.69 -8.66 -44.64
CA THR A 342 -40.74 -9.65 -44.29
C THR A 342 -40.19 -11.05 -44.05
N ASN A 343 -39.06 -11.39 -44.69
CA ASN A 343 -38.31 -12.62 -44.48
C ASN A 343 -36.82 -12.30 -44.30
N LEU A 344 -36.33 -12.33 -43.06
CA LEU A 344 -34.93 -12.00 -42.74
C LEU A 344 -33.91 -12.99 -43.34
N ASN A 345 -34.35 -14.16 -43.79
CA ASN A 345 -33.49 -15.14 -44.49
C ASN A 345 -33.43 -14.91 -46.01
N ASP A 346 -34.28 -14.04 -46.57
CA ASP A 346 -34.36 -13.71 -48.01
C ASP A 346 -34.61 -12.21 -48.19
N LEU A 347 -33.70 -11.40 -47.64
CA LEU A 347 -33.75 -9.93 -47.76
C LEU A 347 -33.57 -9.47 -49.21
N LYS A 348 -34.25 -8.39 -49.59
CA LYS A 348 -34.23 -7.85 -50.97
C LYS A 348 -34.17 -6.33 -51.00
N ASN A 349 -33.51 -5.81 -52.04
CA ASN A 349 -33.39 -4.40 -52.42
C ASN A 349 -32.65 -3.51 -51.41
N ASN A 350 -32.17 -2.35 -51.88
CA ASN A 350 -31.61 -1.26 -51.07
C ASN A 350 -30.46 -1.65 -50.11
N PHE A 351 -29.63 -2.62 -50.48
CA PHE A 351 -28.45 -3.01 -49.70
C PHE A 351 -27.41 -1.91 -49.72
N VAL A 352 -26.91 -1.55 -48.54
CA VAL A 352 -25.63 -0.84 -48.42
C VAL A 352 -24.52 -1.82 -48.77
N THR A 353 -23.76 -1.51 -49.81
CA THR A 353 -22.72 -2.42 -50.30
C THR A 353 -21.56 -1.69 -50.96
N VAL A 354 -20.43 -2.37 -51.12
CA VAL A 354 -19.25 -1.85 -51.82
C VAL A 354 -19.17 -2.45 -53.22
N GLN A 355 -19.11 -1.59 -54.23
CA GLN A 355 -19.06 -1.99 -55.65
C GLN A 355 -17.81 -1.45 -56.35
N ASP A 356 -17.34 -2.16 -57.37
CA ASP A 356 -16.24 -1.72 -58.23
C ASP A 356 -16.71 -0.57 -59.15
N LEU A 357 -16.21 0.65 -58.92
CA LEU A 357 -16.34 1.76 -59.87
C LEU A 357 -15.31 1.62 -60.99
N ILE A 358 -14.07 1.28 -60.61
CA ILE A 358 -12.99 0.88 -61.53
C ILE A 358 -12.41 -0.41 -61.01
N LYS A 359 -12.73 -1.51 -61.69
CA LYS A 359 -12.27 -2.85 -61.38
C LYS A 359 -10.81 -2.92 -60.94
N GLY A 360 -10.59 -3.37 -59.71
CA GLY A 360 -9.25 -3.54 -59.12
C GLY A 360 -8.49 -2.25 -58.81
N LYS A 361 -9.13 -1.07 -58.92
CA LYS A 361 -8.52 0.25 -58.64
C LYS A 361 -9.35 1.13 -57.72
N VAL A 362 -10.66 1.21 -57.96
CA VAL A 362 -11.58 2.06 -57.21
C VAL A 362 -12.83 1.27 -56.84
N ARG A 363 -13.12 1.20 -55.55
CA ARG A 363 -14.33 0.64 -54.95
C ARG A 363 -15.01 1.70 -54.11
N ILE A 364 -16.32 1.81 -54.26
CA ILE A 364 -17.12 2.82 -53.58
C ILE A 364 -18.24 2.16 -52.81
N ILE A 365 -18.60 2.72 -51.65
CA ILE A 365 -19.81 2.34 -50.96
C ILE A 365 -21.03 2.99 -51.65
N THR A 366 -22.11 2.24 -51.81
CA THR A 366 -23.34 2.72 -52.46
C THR A 366 -24.57 1.93 -51.99
N ILE A 367 -25.72 2.19 -52.62
CA ILE A 367 -26.94 1.41 -52.50
C ILE A 367 -27.18 0.59 -53.77
N ALA A 368 -27.44 -0.70 -53.61
CA ALA A 368 -27.77 -1.60 -54.72
C ALA A 368 -28.90 -2.57 -54.37
N ASN A 369 -29.51 -3.19 -55.39
CA ASN A 369 -30.53 -4.23 -55.17
C ASN A 369 -29.95 -5.64 -54.94
N LYS A 370 -28.62 -5.75 -54.89
CA LYS A 370 -27.88 -6.97 -54.56
C LYS A 370 -26.81 -6.66 -53.53
N LYS A 371 -26.59 -7.59 -52.61
CA LYS A 371 -25.45 -7.57 -51.70
C LYS A 371 -24.19 -8.00 -52.47
N GLU A 372 -23.14 -7.18 -52.43
CA GLU A 372 -21.85 -7.45 -53.10
C GLU A 372 -20.64 -7.39 -52.13
N SER A 373 -20.88 -7.06 -50.86
CA SER A 373 -19.88 -6.98 -49.80
C SER A 373 -20.41 -7.61 -48.51
N ASP A 374 -19.55 -8.34 -47.80
CA ASP A 374 -19.84 -8.85 -46.46
C ASP A 374 -19.57 -7.77 -45.41
N ILE A 375 -20.48 -7.65 -44.44
CA ILE A 375 -20.38 -6.70 -43.33
C ILE A 375 -20.34 -7.52 -42.05
N ASN A 376 -19.35 -7.28 -41.18
CA ASN A 376 -19.22 -7.96 -39.90
C ASN A 376 -19.42 -6.96 -38.75
N PHE A 377 -20.08 -7.40 -37.68
CA PHE A 377 -20.29 -6.59 -36.47
C PHE A 377 -19.11 -6.68 -35.51
N GLY A 378 -18.27 -7.72 -35.64
CA GLY A 378 -17.11 -7.96 -34.78
C GLY A 378 -17.46 -8.69 -33.49
N TYR A 379 -18.60 -9.40 -33.47
CA TYR A 379 -19.18 -9.99 -32.26
C TYR A 379 -18.92 -11.51 -32.11
N LYS A 380 -18.09 -12.13 -32.96
CA LYS A 380 -17.73 -13.58 -32.89
C LYS A 380 -16.66 -13.94 -31.85
N GLY A 381 -16.34 -15.23 -31.73
CA GLY A 381 -15.21 -15.77 -30.97
C GLY A 381 -15.47 -16.02 -29.47
N CYS A 382 -14.64 -16.90 -28.88
CA CYS A 382 -14.79 -17.42 -27.50
C CYS A 382 -14.02 -16.61 -26.45
N VAL A 383 -13.18 -15.67 -26.89
CA VAL A 383 -12.53 -14.73 -25.96
C VAL A 383 -13.63 -13.84 -25.37
N PRO A 384 -13.59 -13.52 -24.05
CA PRO A 384 -14.36 -12.41 -23.50
C PRO A 384 -14.24 -11.20 -24.43
N SER A 385 -15.29 -10.38 -24.55
CA SER A 385 -15.28 -9.22 -25.46
C SER A 385 -13.89 -8.56 -25.42
N ALA A 386 -13.28 -8.30 -26.59
CA ALA A 386 -11.94 -7.69 -26.66
C ALA A 386 -11.87 -6.35 -25.91
N ASN A 387 -13.03 -5.81 -25.53
CA ASN A 387 -13.20 -4.61 -24.76
C ASN A 387 -13.30 -4.83 -23.24
N ASN A 388 -13.40 -6.05 -22.69
CA ASN A 388 -13.43 -6.28 -21.24
C ASN A 388 -12.01 -6.17 -20.66
N THR A 389 -11.91 -5.63 -19.45
CA THR A 389 -10.65 -5.54 -18.69
C THR A 389 -10.93 -5.67 -17.19
N SER A 390 -9.87 -5.70 -16.39
CA SER A 390 -9.94 -5.79 -14.93
C SER A 390 -8.88 -4.90 -14.26
N LEU A 391 -8.89 -4.87 -12.94
CA LEU A 391 -7.88 -4.24 -12.08
C LEU A 391 -7.39 -5.26 -11.05
N ASP A 392 -6.14 -5.12 -10.63
CA ASP A 392 -5.58 -5.97 -9.56
C ASP A 392 -6.33 -5.82 -8.24
N ASN A 393 -6.27 -6.87 -7.41
CA ASN A 393 -6.74 -6.80 -6.04
C ASN A 393 -5.85 -5.82 -5.25
N ASP A 394 -6.34 -4.61 -4.98
CA ASP A 394 -5.61 -3.62 -4.21
C ASP A 394 -6.52 -2.52 -3.62
N LEU A 395 -5.90 -1.55 -2.95
CA LEU A 395 -6.52 -0.33 -2.48
C LEU A 395 -6.35 0.79 -3.52
N TYR A 396 -7.45 1.45 -3.82
CA TYR A 396 -7.53 2.51 -4.82
C TYR A 396 -8.22 3.77 -4.28
N VAL A 397 -7.91 4.89 -4.88
CA VAL A 397 -8.75 6.09 -4.89
C VAL A 397 -9.30 6.24 -6.31
N ILE A 398 -10.57 6.63 -6.46
CA ILE A 398 -11.23 6.73 -7.78
C ILE A 398 -11.47 8.20 -8.10
N LYS A 399 -10.95 8.68 -9.23
CA LYS A 399 -10.98 10.08 -9.67
C LYS A 399 -11.43 10.19 -11.13
N ASN A 400 -12.54 10.88 -11.36
CA ASN A 400 -13.06 11.05 -12.72
C ASN A 400 -12.31 12.11 -13.54
N ALA A 401 -12.65 12.22 -14.83
CA ALA A 401 -12.07 13.19 -15.76
C ALA A 401 -12.29 14.67 -15.38
N GLU A 402 -13.31 14.99 -14.58
CA GLU A 402 -13.53 16.35 -14.03
C GLU A 402 -12.61 16.66 -12.84
N GLY A 403 -11.85 15.67 -12.37
CA GLY A 403 -10.97 15.78 -11.21
C GLY A 403 -11.67 15.59 -9.85
N LYS A 404 -12.93 15.15 -9.84
CA LYS A 404 -13.68 14.80 -8.63
C LYS A 404 -13.34 13.38 -8.18
N TYR A 405 -13.39 13.15 -6.88
CA TYR A 405 -13.13 11.86 -6.26
C TYR A 405 -14.44 11.17 -5.88
N LEU A 406 -14.54 9.86 -6.07
CA LEU A 406 -15.63 9.08 -5.53
C LEU A 406 -15.36 8.86 -4.04
N ALA A 407 -16.24 9.34 -3.18
CA ALA A 407 -16.07 9.23 -1.73
C ALA A 407 -17.41 9.09 -1.02
N VAL A 408 -17.34 8.69 0.24
CA VAL A 408 -18.46 8.76 1.19
C VAL A 408 -18.15 9.91 2.16
N PRO A 409 -18.43 11.17 1.77
CA PRO A 409 -18.00 12.32 2.54
C PRO A 409 -18.60 12.32 3.95
N LEU A 410 -18.02 13.14 4.83
CA LEU A 410 -18.49 13.28 6.21
C LEU A 410 -19.94 13.81 6.32
N TYR A 411 -20.45 14.39 5.22
CA TYR A 411 -21.80 14.93 5.06
C TYR A 411 -22.64 14.07 4.10
N GLY A 412 -23.98 14.14 4.20
CA GLY A 412 -24.89 13.52 3.20
C GLY A 412 -25.20 12.04 3.42
N ASP A 413 -25.52 11.64 4.65
CA ASP A 413 -26.17 10.36 5.01
C ASP A 413 -25.48 9.07 4.53
N SER A 414 -24.13 9.06 4.50
CA SER A 414 -23.33 7.88 4.17
C SER A 414 -23.59 7.33 2.75
N VAL A 415 -23.82 8.20 1.76
CA VAL A 415 -23.97 7.81 0.35
C VAL A 415 -22.70 8.14 -0.42
N ALA A 416 -22.27 7.23 -1.31
CA ALA A 416 -21.14 7.49 -2.19
C ALA A 416 -21.53 8.51 -3.28
N GLN A 417 -20.66 9.48 -3.53
CA GLN A 417 -20.89 10.53 -4.52
C GLN A 417 -19.56 11.11 -5.04
N TRP A 418 -19.63 11.77 -6.20
CA TRP A 418 -18.50 12.53 -6.74
C TRP A 418 -18.32 13.83 -5.97
N VAL A 419 -17.18 13.98 -5.30
CA VAL A 419 -16.83 15.16 -4.50
C VAL A 419 -15.61 15.87 -5.07
N THR A 420 -15.64 17.21 -5.04
CA THR A 420 -14.44 18.00 -5.25
C THR A 420 -13.61 17.95 -3.98
N LEU A 421 -12.30 17.73 -4.11
CA LEU A 421 -11.39 17.76 -2.97
C LEU A 421 -11.09 19.22 -2.60
N ASP A 422 -11.40 19.62 -1.36
CA ASP A 422 -11.08 20.96 -0.91
C ASP A 422 -9.57 21.13 -0.71
N LYS A 423 -9.15 22.39 -0.56
CA LYS A 423 -7.75 22.72 -0.30
C LYS A 423 -7.25 22.03 0.99
N ASN A 424 -5.99 21.64 1.00
CA ASN A 424 -5.33 21.02 2.15
C ASN A 424 -6.01 19.70 2.55
N MET A 425 -6.40 18.86 1.60
CA MET A 425 -6.94 17.51 1.86
C MET A 425 -6.15 16.48 1.06
N ASP A 426 -5.98 15.29 1.62
CA ASP A 426 -5.37 14.15 0.93
C ASP A 426 -6.28 12.90 1.04
N PRO A 427 -6.82 12.36 -0.08
CA PRO A 427 -7.67 11.18 -0.07
C PRO A 427 -6.96 9.93 0.49
N TRP A 428 -5.63 9.89 0.46
CA TRP A 428 -4.87 8.78 1.03
C TRP A 428 -4.78 8.81 2.56
N HIS A 429 -5.11 9.93 3.19
CA HIS A 429 -5.26 10.00 4.65
C HIS A 429 -6.70 9.76 5.12
N MET A 430 -7.67 9.71 4.21
CA MET A 430 -9.10 9.63 4.51
C MET A 430 -9.72 8.33 3.97
N PRO A 431 -9.96 7.30 4.80
CA PRO A 431 -10.49 6.01 4.37
C PRO A 431 -11.85 6.07 3.64
N ALA A 432 -12.66 7.09 3.90
CA ALA A 432 -13.89 7.38 3.14
C ALA A 432 -13.69 7.58 1.62
N TYR A 433 -12.50 7.96 1.18
CA TYR A 433 -12.12 8.15 -0.23
C TYR A 433 -11.47 6.89 -0.84
N GLN A 434 -11.22 5.88 -0.02
CA GLN A 434 -10.44 4.71 -0.39
C GLN A 434 -11.38 3.53 -0.66
N TRP A 435 -11.08 2.80 -1.72
CA TRP A 435 -11.90 1.71 -2.23
C TRP A 435 -11.03 0.47 -2.40
N VAL A 436 -11.44 -0.60 -1.74
CA VAL A 436 -10.85 -1.92 -1.89
C VAL A 436 -11.45 -2.55 -3.13
N VAL A 437 -10.59 -2.94 -4.07
CA VAL A 437 -10.98 -3.60 -5.32
C VAL A 437 -10.58 -5.06 -5.25
N GLU A 438 -11.51 -5.95 -5.57
CA GLU A 438 -11.31 -7.41 -5.56
C GLU A 438 -11.86 -8.03 -6.84
N LYS A 439 -11.04 -8.81 -7.55
CA LYS A 439 -11.47 -9.62 -8.70
C LYS A 439 -12.41 -10.72 -8.23
N ARG A 440 -13.46 -10.95 -9.00
CA ARG A 440 -14.32 -12.13 -8.86
C ARG A 440 -13.58 -13.42 -9.26
N TYR A 441 -12.78 -13.36 -10.33
CA TYR A 441 -12.01 -14.50 -10.86
C TYR A 441 -10.51 -14.25 -10.80
N THR A 442 -9.78 -15.23 -10.27
CA THR A 442 -8.32 -15.15 -10.05
C THR A 442 -7.52 -16.16 -10.87
N THR A 443 -8.19 -17.01 -11.65
CA THR A 443 -7.55 -17.95 -12.57
C THR A 443 -6.83 -17.22 -13.71
N ASN A 444 -5.74 -17.77 -14.23
CA ASN A 444 -4.89 -17.09 -15.21
C ASN A 444 -5.62 -16.74 -16.51
N GLU A 445 -6.62 -17.53 -16.87
CA GLU A 445 -7.40 -17.41 -18.09
C GLU A 445 -8.43 -16.28 -18.02
N LEU A 446 -8.93 -15.96 -16.83
CA LEU A 446 -10.05 -15.02 -16.63
C LEU A 446 -9.66 -13.76 -15.83
N LYS A 447 -8.52 -13.75 -15.14
CA LYS A 447 -8.13 -12.64 -14.25
C LYS A 447 -7.98 -11.29 -14.97
N GLU A 448 -7.62 -11.27 -16.25
CA GLU A 448 -7.40 -10.02 -17.00
C GLU A 448 -8.71 -9.36 -17.41
N THR A 449 -9.79 -10.12 -17.53
CA THR A 449 -11.12 -9.64 -17.93
C THR A 449 -12.14 -9.79 -16.81
N SER A 450 -11.72 -10.20 -15.62
CA SER A 450 -12.59 -10.46 -14.48
C SER A 450 -13.38 -9.20 -14.08
N PRO A 451 -14.70 -9.32 -13.85
CA PRO A 451 -15.43 -8.33 -13.06
C PRO A 451 -14.78 -8.13 -11.69
N ILE A 452 -15.00 -6.95 -11.12
CA ILE A 452 -14.48 -6.55 -9.81
C ILE A 452 -15.62 -6.23 -8.84
N THR A 453 -15.37 -6.41 -7.55
CA THR A 453 -16.15 -5.82 -6.47
C THR A 453 -15.37 -4.61 -5.95
N ILE A 454 -16.07 -3.49 -5.74
CA ILE A 454 -15.50 -2.26 -5.19
C ILE A 454 -16.17 -1.97 -3.85
N THR A 455 -15.43 -1.97 -2.76
CA THR A 455 -15.96 -1.74 -1.40
C THR A 455 -15.27 -0.56 -0.73
N ASN A 456 -16.04 0.35 -0.13
CA ASN A 456 -15.45 1.47 0.59
C ASN A 456 -14.67 1.00 1.82
N ARG A 457 -13.44 1.51 2.02
CA ARG A 457 -12.55 1.07 3.11
C ARG A 457 -13.10 1.47 4.48
N GLU A 458 -13.79 2.60 4.61
CA GLU A 458 -14.39 3.03 5.88
C GLU A 458 -15.78 2.40 6.13
N PHE A 459 -16.57 2.23 5.08
CA PHE A 459 -17.97 1.82 5.16
C PHE A 459 -18.22 0.52 4.39
N ALA A 460 -17.99 -0.63 5.03
CA ALA A 460 -18.11 -1.95 4.42
C ALA A 460 -19.48 -2.25 3.76
N LYS A 461 -20.56 -1.57 4.21
CA LYS A 461 -21.90 -1.71 3.62
C LYS A 461 -22.04 -1.01 2.26
N ILE A 462 -21.11 -0.13 1.91
CA ILE A 462 -21.09 0.58 0.64
C ILE A 462 -20.16 -0.21 -0.28
N SER A 463 -20.77 -1.12 -1.03
CA SER A 463 -20.09 -2.07 -1.91
C SER A 463 -20.84 -2.21 -3.22
N TYR A 464 -20.10 -2.26 -4.32
CA TYR A 464 -20.61 -2.45 -5.67
C TYR A 464 -20.07 -3.78 -6.21
N PRO A 465 -20.85 -4.86 -6.15
CA PRO A 465 -20.42 -6.17 -6.63
C PRO A 465 -20.54 -6.28 -8.15
N THR A 466 -19.73 -7.16 -8.76
CA THR A 466 -19.87 -7.60 -10.16
C THR A 466 -19.78 -6.46 -11.20
N ILE A 467 -18.84 -5.53 -11.02
CA ILE A 467 -18.59 -4.45 -11.98
C ILE A 467 -17.64 -4.93 -13.08
N GLN A 468 -18.12 -5.01 -14.32
CA GLN A 468 -17.27 -5.29 -15.48
C GLN A 468 -16.62 -3.99 -15.97
N LEU A 469 -15.29 -3.94 -15.98
CA LEU A 469 -14.55 -2.81 -16.56
C LEU A 469 -14.31 -3.01 -18.05
N TYR A 470 -14.21 -1.90 -18.79
CA TYR A 470 -14.00 -1.89 -20.22
C TYR A 470 -12.75 -1.11 -20.64
N VAL A 471 -12.02 -1.59 -21.66
CA VAL A 471 -10.88 -0.91 -22.29
C VAL A 471 -11.34 0.43 -22.88
N GLU A 472 -12.47 0.43 -23.57
CA GLU A 472 -13.15 1.61 -24.11
C GLU A 472 -14.60 1.69 -23.61
N GLY A 473 -14.94 2.77 -22.90
CA GLY A 473 -16.27 3.01 -22.35
C GLY A 473 -16.32 2.94 -20.83
N ALA A 474 -17.39 3.47 -20.24
CA ALA A 474 -17.58 3.50 -18.80
C ALA A 474 -18.43 2.33 -18.27
N SER A 475 -18.18 1.94 -17.04
CA SER A 475 -18.94 0.97 -16.27
C SER A 475 -19.83 1.69 -15.27
N THR A 476 -21.04 1.20 -15.04
CA THR A 476 -21.99 1.82 -14.10
C THR A 476 -21.91 1.15 -12.73
N LEU A 477 -21.73 1.93 -11.66
CA LEU A 477 -21.71 1.44 -10.28
C LEU A 477 -23.11 1.44 -9.67
N ALA A 478 -23.73 2.62 -9.60
CA ALA A 478 -25.09 2.83 -9.12
C ALA A 478 -25.61 4.20 -9.54
N GLY A 479 -26.90 4.28 -9.88
CA GLY A 479 -27.50 5.52 -10.41
C GLY A 479 -26.70 6.04 -11.59
N ASP A 480 -26.30 7.31 -11.53
CA ASP A 480 -25.50 7.99 -12.57
C ASP A 480 -23.98 7.91 -12.34
N ILE A 481 -23.52 7.15 -11.34
CA ILE A 481 -22.09 6.99 -11.04
C ILE A 481 -21.50 6.00 -12.05
N THR A 482 -20.64 6.52 -12.92
CA THR A 482 -19.90 5.74 -13.92
C THR A 482 -18.40 5.89 -13.73
N VAL A 483 -17.64 4.84 -14.05
CA VAL A 483 -16.17 4.83 -13.94
C VAL A 483 -15.52 4.24 -15.18
N VAL A 484 -14.28 4.61 -15.45
CA VAL A 484 -13.40 3.97 -16.43
C VAL A 484 -12.13 3.45 -15.74
N PRO A 485 -11.38 2.49 -16.32
CA PRO A 485 -10.17 1.96 -15.68
C PRO A 485 -9.14 3.04 -15.29
N SER A 486 -9.02 4.11 -16.08
CA SER A 486 -8.09 5.21 -15.81
C SER A 486 -8.47 6.07 -14.60
N ASP A 487 -9.71 5.96 -14.08
CA ASP A 487 -10.13 6.69 -12.89
C ASP A 487 -9.48 6.11 -11.62
N PHE A 488 -9.00 4.87 -11.66
CA PHE A 488 -8.48 4.15 -10.49
C PHE A 488 -7.00 4.45 -10.27
N VAL A 489 -6.71 5.16 -9.19
CA VAL A 489 -5.36 5.48 -8.75
C VAL A 489 -4.98 4.52 -7.63
N LYS A 490 -3.98 3.67 -7.87
CA LYS A 490 -3.48 2.65 -6.93
C LYS A 490 -2.69 3.32 -5.79
N ASP A 491 -2.70 2.69 -4.60
CA ASP A 491 -1.99 3.13 -3.39
C ASP A 491 -0.51 3.49 -3.64
N PRO A 492 -0.12 4.78 -3.57
CA PRO A 492 1.22 5.24 -3.89
C PRO A 492 2.23 5.07 -2.73
N ALA A 493 1.78 4.83 -1.50
CA ALA A 493 2.62 4.89 -0.29
C ALA A 493 2.41 3.72 0.68
N ASN A 494 1.78 2.63 0.22
CA ASN A 494 1.42 1.48 1.06
C ASN A 494 0.58 1.88 2.30
N VAL A 495 -0.31 2.87 2.11
CA VAL A 495 -1.30 3.35 3.07
C VAL A 495 -2.15 2.19 3.61
N LYS A 496 -2.37 1.15 2.80
CA LYS A 496 -3.04 -0.08 3.20
C LYS A 496 -2.39 -0.79 4.41
N ALA A 497 -1.09 -0.61 4.64
CA ALA A 497 -0.37 -1.22 5.76
C ALA A 497 -0.48 -0.43 7.09
N ASN A 498 -0.99 0.80 7.07
CA ASN A 498 -1.19 1.60 8.27
C ASN A 498 -2.62 1.39 8.83
N PRO A 499 -2.79 0.80 10.02
CA PRO A 499 -4.10 0.59 10.62
C PRO A 499 -4.71 1.88 11.22
N TYR A 500 -3.93 2.94 11.38
CA TYR A 500 -4.33 4.18 12.07
C TYR A 500 -4.68 5.33 11.12
N VAL A 501 -4.82 5.05 9.82
CA VAL A 501 -5.24 6.05 8.82
C VAL A 501 -6.67 6.52 9.12
N GLY A 502 -6.94 7.82 8.92
CA GLY A 502 -8.26 8.42 9.01
C GLY A 502 -8.66 8.95 10.37
N TYR A 503 -7.98 8.58 11.45
CA TYR A 503 -8.28 9.07 12.79
C TYR A 503 -7.01 9.30 13.60
N ARG A 504 -7.01 10.33 14.45
CA ARG A 504 -5.90 10.52 15.39
C ARG A 504 -5.84 9.32 16.33
N PHE A 505 -4.71 8.61 16.32
CA PHE A 505 -4.44 7.50 17.21
C PHE A 505 -3.24 7.81 18.11
N LEU A 506 -3.53 8.17 19.36
CA LEU A 506 -2.57 8.32 20.45
C LEU A 506 -2.36 6.99 21.17
N ASP A 507 -1.10 6.66 21.42
CA ASP A 507 -0.71 5.54 22.27
C ASP A 507 -1.11 5.80 23.74
N LYS A 508 -1.26 4.72 24.51
CA LYS A 508 -1.78 4.79 25.87
C LYS A 508 -0.88 5.60 26.80
N ASP A 509 0.43 5.39 26.68
CA ASP A 509 1.40 5.87 27.66
C ASP A 509 1.74 7.34 27.43
N SER A 510 1.76 7.81 26.18
CA SER A 510 1.91 9.24 25.87
C SER A 510 0.78 10.07 26.47
N MET A 511 -0.45 9.58 26.46
CA MET A 511 -1.60 10.27 27.06
C MET A 511 -1.52 10.42 28.58
N ILE A 512 -0.73 9.60 29.28
CA ILE A 512 -0.58 9.68 30.74
C ILE A 512 0.23 10.93 31.13
N VAL A 513 1.23 11.27 30.33
CA VAL A 513 2.29 12.20 30.69
C VAL A 513 2.36 13.43 29.78
N THR A 514 1.60 13.42 28.68
CA THR A 514 1.59 14.50 27.68
C THR A 514 0.30 15.29 27.76
N THR A 515 0.42 16.60 27.67
CA THR A 515 -0.72 17.51 27.44
C THR A 515 -0.72 17.98 26.01
N TYR A 516 -1.88 18.37 25.51
CA TYR A 516 -2.08 18.67 24.10
C TYR A 516 -2.73 20.03 23.90
N LYS A 517 -2.32 20.72 22.84
CA LYS A 517 -2.96 21.94 22.34
C LYS A 517 -3.68 21.59 21.04
N LEU A 518 -4.87 22.15 20.85
CA LEU A 518 -5.66 21.93 19.64
C LEU A 518 -5.67 23.19 18.80
N ARG A 519 -4.95 23.19 17.68
CA ARG A 519 -4.87 24.35 16.77
C ARG A 519 -5.98 24.26 15.74
N TYR A 520 -6.80 25.30 15.65
CA TYR A 520 -7.83 25.41 14.63
C TYR A 520 -7.20 25.62 13.25
N LEU A 521 -7.71 24.92 12.23
CA LEU A 521 -7.34 25.18 10.84
C LEU A 521 -7.88 26.54 10.41
N HIS A 522 -7.03 27.56 10.46
CA HIS A 522 -7.34 28.90 9.98
C HIS A 522 -6.43 29.27 8.79
N GLU A 523 -7.00 29.96 7.81
CA GLU A 523 -6.30 30.12 6.53
C GLU A 523 -5.23 31.21 6.56
N PHE A 524 -5.46 32.25 7.36
CA PHE A 524 -4.59 33.43 7.47
C PHE A 524 -3.75 33.48 8.76
N ALA A 525 -3.92 32.53 9.67
CA ALA A 525 -3.29 32.57 10.98
C ALA A 525 -2.98 31.16 11.49
N SER A 526 -1.78 30.95 12.01
CA SER A 526 -1.31 29.67 12.59
C SER A 526 -1.32 29.67 14.12
N ASP A 527 -1.77 30.76 14.74
CA ASP A 527 -1.76 30.96 16.19
C ASP A 527 -3.14 30.80 16.84
N LYS A 528 -4.11 30.23 16.11
CA LYS A 528 -5.49 30.07 16.56
C LYS A 528 -5.69 28.72 17.22
N TYR A 529 -5.88 28.72 18.54
CA TYR A 529 -6.04 27.52 19.34
C TYR A 529 -7.40 27.48 20.02
N MET A 530 -7.85 26.27 20.34
CA MET A 530 -9.00 26.01 21.18
C MET A 530 -8.64 26.28 22.66
N GLY A 531 -9.52 26.97 23.37
CA GLY A 531 -9.34 27.19 24.80
C GLY A 531 -10.51 27.92 25.46
N ILE A 532 -10.31 28.28 26.72
CA ILE A 532 -11.20 29.15 27.50
C ILE A 532 -10.51 30.47 27.82
N SER A 533 -11.25 31.50 28.22
CA SER A 533 -10.64 32.76 28.61
C SER A 533 -10.00 32.63 29.99
N ASP A 534 -9.05 33.51 30.30
CA ASP A 534 -8.40 33.56 31.63
C ASP A 534 -9.36 34.03 32.73
N ASN A 535 -10.59 34.42 32.38
CA ASN A 535 -11.63 34.76 33.34
C ASN A 535 -12.24 33.49 33.91
N GLU A 536 -12.04 33.24 35.20
CA GLU A 536 -12.53 32.05 35.91
C GLU A 536 -14.05 31.83 35.83
N LYS A 537 -14.84 32.85 35.44
CA LYS A 537 -16.29 32.76 35.25
C LYS A 537 -16.70 32.24 33.88
N ASP A 538 -15.80 32.24 32.91
CA ASP A 538 -16.07 31.82 31.54
C ASP A 538 -15.66 30.35 31.35
N SER A 539 -16.63 29.52 30.98
CA SER A 539 -16.44 28.10 30.75
C SER A 539 -16.57 27.70 29.28
N VAL A 540 -16.96 28.63 28.39
CA VAL A 540 -17.27 28.29 27.00
C VAL A 540 -15.98 28.19 26.19
N LEU A 541 -15.86 27.13 25.39
CA LEU A 541 -14.71 26.96 24.50
C LEU A 541 -14.85 27.86 23.27
N TYR A 542 -13.76 28.52 22.90
CA TYR A 542 -13.64 29.32 21.69
C TYR A 542 -12.28 29.16 21.03
N VAL A 543 -12.18 29.63 19.78
CA VAL A 543 -10.92 29.74 19.05
C VAL A 543 -10.29 31.10 19.29
N GLY A 544 -9.14 31.12 19.97
CA GLY A 544 -8.41 32.34 20.32
C GLY A 544 -7.63 32.24 21.63
N ALA A 545 -7.91 31.23 22.46
CA ALA A 545 -7.16 30.90 23.66
C ALA A 545 -6.25 29.69 23.44
N LYS A 546 -5.07 29.67 24.08
CA LYS A 546 -4.06 28.61 23.93
C LYS A 546 -4.02 27.67 25.13
N SER A 547 -5.16 27.05 25.43
CA SER A 547 -5.31 26.13 26.58
C SER A 547 -4.69 24.76 26.31
N SER A 548 -4.22 24.11 27.38
CA SER A 548 -3.66 22.75 27.35
C SER A 548 -4.66 21.72 27.86
N PHE A 549 -4.74 20.58 27.19
CA PHE A 549 -5.71 19.53 27.45
C PHE A 549 -5.03 18.20 27.80
N ILE A 550 -5.61 17.47 28.75
CA ILE A 550 -5.29 16.08 29.04
C ILE A 550 -6.29 15.21 28.26
N LEU A 551 -5.78 14.31 27.42
CA LEU A 551 -6.60 13.39 26.62
C LEU A 551 -6.62 12.03 27.29
N LYS A 552 -7.79 11.40 27.38
CA LYS A 552 -7.93 10.02 27.84
C LYS A 552 -8.69 9.20 26.81
N GLY A 553 -8.08 8.12 26.34
CA GLY A 553 -8.70 7.17 25.42
C GLY A 553 -9.83 6.39 26.08
N MET A 554 -10.94 6.22 25.36
CA MET A 554 -12.09 5.40 25.77
C MET A 554 -11.84 3.90 25.62
N SER A 555 -10.79 3.52 24.89
CA SER A 555 -10.29 2.15 24.81
C SER A 555 -8.76 2.16 24.77
N GLU A 556 -8.15 1.14 25.37
CA GLU A 556 -6.69 1.03 25.39
C GLU A 556 -6.12 0.79 23.99
N ASN A 557 -6.70 -0.19 23.28
CA ASN A 557 -6.22 -0.66 21.98
C ASN A 557 -6.95 -0.03 20.77
N GLY A 558 -7.99 0.77 20.99
CA GLY A 558 -8.89 1.20 19.91
C GLY A 558 -9.95 0.15 19.57
N VAL A 559 -10.80 0.49 18.60
CA VAL A 559 -11.84 -0.39 18.05
C VAL A 559 -11.64 -0.57 16.56
N ASN A 560 -11.82 -1.80 16.08
CA ASN A 560 -11.76 -2.12 14.66
C ASN A 560 -12.96 -1.47 13.92
N TYR A 561 -12.72 -0.94 12.74
CA TYR A 561 -13.76 -0.39 11.87
C TYR A 561 -13.35 -0.51 10.39
N GLY A 562 -14.29 -0.32 9.47
CA GLY A 562 -13.99 -0.38 8.04
C GLY A 562 -13.86 -1.80 7.49
N TYR A 563 -13.69 -1.87 6.17
CA TYR A 563 -13.56 -3.11 5.41
C TYR A 563 -12.10 -3.58 5.35
N THR A 564 -11.89 -4.88 5.53
CA THR A 564 -10.60 -5.54 5.34
C THR A 564 -10.81 -6.92 4.71
N THR A 565 -9.82 -7.40 3.97
CA THR A 565 -9.88 -8.67 3.25
C THR A 565 -8.47 -9.26 3.16
N ALA A 566 -8.37 -10.59 3.16
CA ALA A 566 -7.11 -11.29 2.91
C ALA A 566 -6.72 -11.29 1.42
N ASN A 567 -7.66 -10.96 0.52
CA ASN A 567 -7.44 -10.94 -0.93
C ASN A 567 -6.55 -9.79 -1.38
N VAL A 568 -6.41 -8.74 -0.56
CA VAL A 568 -5.51 -7.61 -0.79
C VAL A 568 -4.30 -7.74 0.14
N SER A 569 -3.15 -8.08 -0.44
CA SER A 569 -1.91 -8.24 0.31
C SER A 569 -1.49 -6.96 1.03
N GLY A 570 -1.16 -7.09 2.31
CA GLY A 570 -0.69 -5.99 3.16
C GLY A 570 -1.80 -5.11 3.74
N LEU A 571 -3.07 -5.31 3.38
CA LEU A 571 -4.19 -4.52 3.92
C LEU A 571 -4.39 -4.83 5.40
N LYS A 572 -4.19 -3.82 6.26
CA LYS A 572 -4.46 -3.91 7.70
C LYS A 572 -5.88 -3.47 8.02
N GLN A 573 -6.47 -4.15 9.00
CA GLN A 573 -7.70 -3.74 9.66
C GLN A 573 -7.53 -2.33 10.24
N LEU A 574 -8.41 -1.41 9.86
CA LEU A 574 -8.39 -0.06 10.43
C LEU A 574 -8.85 -0.07 11.88
N VAL A 575 -8.23 0.80 12.69
CA VAL A 575 -8.48 0.96 14.12
C VAL A 575 -8.67 2.44 14.44
N ARG A 576 -9.72 2.77 15.17
CA ARG A 576 -10.00 4.13 15.65
C ARG A 576 -10.14 4.16 17.16
N LYS A 577 -9.86 5.32 17.77
CA LYS A 577 -9.98 5.53 19.22
C LYS A 577 -10.72 6.84 19.49
N ALA A 578 -11.62 6.84 20.46
CA ALA A 578 -12.32 8.03 20.92
C ALA A 578 -11.68 8.55 22.21
N TYR A 579 -11.78 9.85 22.45
CA TYR A 579 -11.12 10.53 23.56
C TYR A 579 -12.06 11.43 24.34
N THR A 580 -11.94 11.43 25.67
CA THR A 580 -12.41 12.53 26.52
C THR A 580 -11.28 13.54 26.71
N LEU A 581 -11.63 14.81 26.77
CA LEU A 581 -10.68 15.89 27.01
C LEU A 581 -10.96 16.54 28.36
N LYS A 582 -9.89 16.86 29.09
CA LYS A 582 -9.91 17.70 30.28
C LYS A 582 -9.01 18.90 30.11
N LEU A 583 -9.38 20.02 30.72
CA LEU A 583 -8.54 21.21 30.79
C LEU A 583 -7.45 21.04 31.86
N LYS A 584 -6.17 21.14 31.49
CA LYS A 584 -5.02 20.94 32.41
C LYS A 584 -5.07 21.86 33.64
N SER A 585 -5.45 23.12 33.45
CA SER A 585 -5.42 24.14 34.50
C SER A 585 -6.46 23.95 35.62
N SER A 586 -7.55 23.22 35.35
CA SER A 586 -8.65 23.06 36.32
C SER A 586 -9.16 21.63 36.48
N ASP A 587 -8.61 20.67 35.74
CA ASP A 587 -9.03 19.26 35.67
C ASP A 587 -10.53 19.05 35.30
N LYS A 588 -11.15 20.06 34.68
CA LYS A 588 -12.56 20.03 34.22
C LYS A 588 -12.71 19.34 32.87
N TYR A 589 -13.79 18.59 32.69
CA TYR A 589 -14.12 17.92 31.43
C TYR A 589 -14.75 18.86 30.42
N ILE A 590 -14.56 18.58 29.12
CA ILE A 590 -15.36 19.18 28.06
C ILE A 590 -16.76 18.53 28.05
N VAL A 591 -17.80 19.36 28.02
CA VAL A 591 -19.23 18.98 28.00
C VAL A 591 -19.99 19.81 26.97
N SER A 592 -21.14 19.34 26.52
CA SER A 592 -22.13 20.22 25.87
C SER A 592 -22.89 21.03 26.91
N ASP A 593 -23.03 22.33 26.68
CA ASP A 593 -23.90 23.19 27.46
C ASP A 593 -25.37 23.15 26.95
N VAL A 594 -26.24 23.92 27.61
CA VAL A 594 -27.68 24.01 27.31
C VAL A 594 -27.99 24.73 25.99
N GLU A 595 -27.04 25.47 25.43
CA GLU A 595 -27.15 26.19 24.15
C GLU A 595 -26.51 25.41 22.99
N ASN A 596 -26.17 24.13 23.19
CA ASN A 596 -25.44 23.28 22.25
C ASN A 596 -24.04 23.82 21.89
N ARG A 597 -23.38 24.52 22.82
CA ARG A 597 -21.97 24.90 22.75
C ARG A 597 -21.12 23.93 23.55
N TYR A 598 -19.82 23.90 23.28
CA TYR A 598 -18.87 23.15 24.09
C TYR A 598 -18.28 24.03 25.20
N ALA A 599 -18.26 23.51 26.43
CA ALA A 599 -17.79 24.22 27.61
C ALA A 599 -17.01 23.28 28.56
N VAL A 600 -16.36 23.83 29.59
CA VAL A 600 -15.67 23.06 30.63
C VAL A 600 -16.47 23.00 31.94
N SER A 601 -16.59 21.82 32.54
CA SER A 601 -17.36 21.60 33.77
C SER A 601 -16.76 20.52 34.67
N ASN A 602 -17.08 20.60 35.96
CA ASN A 602 -16.87 19.49 36.92
C ASN A 602 -17.92 18.37 36.73
N GLY A 603 -19.06 18.71 36.12
CA GLY A 603 -20.17 17.79 35.89
C GLY A 603 -19.75 16.66 34.95
N LYS A 604 -20.08 15.42 35.34
CA LYS A 604 -19.84 14.21 34.54
C LYS A 604 -21.02 13.84 33.65
N ASP A 605 -22.13 14.57 33.77
CA ASP A 605 -23.31 14.37 32.94
C ASP A 605 -23.05 15.02 31.57
N LYS A 606 -23.12 14.24 30.49
CA LYS A 606 -22.86 14.65 29.09
C LYS A 606 -21.41 15.08 28.78
N VAL A 607 -20.43 14.35 29.30
CA VAL A 607 -19.03 14.51 28.87
C VAL A 607 -18.89 14.20 27.38
N ALA A 608 -18.24 15.11 26.66
CA ALA A 608 -17.99 14.93 25.24
C ALA A 608 -16.93 13.86 24.99
N VAL A 609 -17.24 12.97 24.03
CA VAL A 609 -16.38 11.87 23.61
C VAL A 609 -16.13 12.02 22.13
N PHE A 610 -14.89 12.32 21.75
CA PHE A 610 -14.55 12.67 20.38
C PHE A 610 -13.83 11.53 19.66
N TYR A 611 -14.36 11.10 18.52
CA TYR A 611 -13.49 10.60 17.46
C TYR A 611 -12.87 11.79 16.73
N MET A 612 -11.55 11.80 16.61
CA MET A 612 -10.80 12.82 15.88
C MET A 612 -10.56 12.31 14.47
N LYS A 613 -11.52 12.55 13.56
CA LYS A 613 -11.48 12.07 12.17
C LYS A 613 -10.69 13.02 11.30
N GLU A 614 -9.71 12.53 10.58
CA GLU A 614 -8.88 13.36 9.72
C GLU A 614 -9.71 13.97 8.59
N ASN A 615 -9.51 15.27 8.36
CA ASN A 615 -10.22 16.03 7.33
C ASN A 615 -9.27 16.84 6.47
N ASN A 616 -8.14 17.32 7.01
CA ASN A 616 -7.20 18.16 6.27
C ASN A 616 -5.74 17.83 6.60
N ASP A 617 -4.85 18.06 5.65
CA ASP A 617 -3.39 18.10 5.79
C ASP A 617 -2.88 19.43 5.22
N LYS A 618 -2.30 20.28 6.08
CA LYS A 618 -1.71 21.56 5.70
C LYS A 618 -0.24 21.57 6.09
N SER A 619 0.65 21.53 5.10
CA SER A 619 2.11 21.54 5.27
C SER A 619 2.63 20.39 6.16
N GLY A 620 2.06 19.19 6.03
CA GLY A 620 2.44 18.01 6.82
C GLY A 620 1.86 17.99 8.23
N VAL A 621 0.94 18.91 8.54
CA VAL A 621 0.17 18.89 9.79
C VAL A 621 -1.23 18.37 9.52
N HIS A 622 -1.57 17.26 10.18
CA HIS A 622 -2.89 16.65 10.14
C HIS A 622 -3.88 17.40 11.04
N TYR A 623 -5.06 17.68 10.49
CA TYR A 623 -6.18 18.32 11.18
C TYR A 623 -7.41 17.42 11.16
N PHE A 624 -8.06 17.35 12.32
CA PHE A 624 -9.12 16.40 12.61
C PHE A 624 -10.43 17.11 12.92
N ALA A 625 -11.51 16.68 12.28
CA ALA A 625 -12.86 16.95 12.71
C ALA A 625 -13.12 16.22 14.03
N LEU A 626 -13.67 16.92 15.02
CA LEU A 626 -14.01 16.35 16.32
C LEU A 626 -15.46 15.88 16.30
N ILE A 627 -15.69 14.56 16.22
CA ILE A 627 -17.01 13.94 16.16
C ILE A 627 -17.40 13.48 17.57
N ASP A 628 -18.35 14.19 18.18
CA ASP A 628 -18.93 13.86 19.48
C ASP A 628 -19.95 12.73 19.38
N THR A 629 -19.70 11.67 20.17
CA THR A 629 -20.52 10.46 20.19
C THR A 629 -21.32 10.27 21.47
N ALA A 630 -21.25 11.20 22.45
CA ALA A 630 -21.77 10.93 23.80
C ALA A 630 -22.55 12.09 24.44
N SER A 631 -22.33 13.35 24.05
CA SER A 631 -23.00 14.47 24.76
C SER A 631 -24.49 14.64 24.45
N TYR A 632 -25.02 13.94 23.43
CA TYR A 632 -26.35 14.15 22.86
C TYR A 632 -27.17 12.86 22.82
N ASP A 633 -27.93 12.59 23.89
CA ASP A 633 -28.69 11.34 24.05
C ASP A 633 -30.03 11.24 23.28
N ASN A 634 -30.57 12.31 22.66
CA ASN A 634 -32.01 12.35 22.34
C ASN A 634 -32.45 13.09 21.04
N VAL A 635 -31.75 12.96 19.92
CA VAL A 635 -32.30 13.45 18.64
C VAL A 635 -32.18 12.39 17.55
N ALA A 636 -33.26 11.65 17.34
CA ALA A 636 -33.40 10.79 16.17
C ALA A 636 -33.55 11.66 14.90
N PRO A 637 -33.01 11.23 13.73
CA PRO A 637 -32.39 9.93 13.50
C PRO A 637 -30.85 9.89 13.66
N ASP A 638 -30.17 11.03 13.85
CA ASP A 638 -28.70 11.10 13.90
C ASP A 638 -28.18 11.78 15.18
N SER A 639 -27.84 10.97 16.18
CA SER A 639 -27.31 11.42 17.48
C SER A 639 -25.86 11.90 17.44
N LEU A 640 -25.14 11.75 16.32
CA LEU A 640 -23.77 12.23 16.17
C LEU A 640 -23.73 13.72 15.85
N ARG A 641 -22.77 14.41 16.47
CA ARG A 641 -22.47 15.82 16.20
C ARG A 641 -20.99 15.98 15.90
N LYS A 642 -20.64 16.98 15.10
CA LYS A 642 -19.25 17.42 14.94
C LYS A 642 -19.08 18.82 15.53
N VAL A 643 -17.88 19.12 16.02
CA VAL A 643 -17.55 20.46 16.51
C VAL A 643 -17.43 21.42 15.32
N GLY A 644 -18.20 22.50 15.37
CA GLY A 644 -18.10 23.66 14.49
C GLY A 644 -17.58 24.89 15.22
N VAL A 645 -17.01 25.83 14.48
CA VAL A 645 -16.62 27.15 14.99
C VAL A 645 -17.61 28.17 14.43
N ASP A 646 -18.27 28.94 15.28
CA ASP A 646 -19.19 30.00 14.86
C ASP A 646 -18.40 31.24 14.40
N ASP A 647 -18.61 31.66 13.16
CA ASP A 647 -17.86 32.78 12.58
C ASP A 647 -18.12 34.13 13.29
N ASN A 648 -19.24 34.29 13.99
CA ASN A 648 -19.60 35.57 14.61
C ASN A 648 -18.90 35.81 15.94
N ASN A 649 -18.59 34.75 16.67
CA ASN A 649 -18.14 34.82 18.06
C ASN A 649 -17.03 33.81 18.40
N VAL A 650 -16.59 33.01 17.42
CA VAL A 650 -15.55 31.98 17.51
C VAL A 650 -15.79 30.89 18.56
N TYR A 651 -17.00 30.78 19.12
CA TYR A 651 -17.38 29.72 20.04
C TYR A 651 -17.50 28.38 19.32
N LEU A 652 -17.17 27.31 20.05
CA LEU A 652 -17.35 25.94 19.57
C LEU A 652 -18.79 25.50 19.78
N LYS A 653 -19.46 25.06 18.71
CA LYS A 653 -20.85 24.61 18.69
C LYS A 653 -20.99 23.21 18.13
N ALA A 654 -22.00 22.46 18.57
CA ALA A 654 -22.36 21.22 17.93
C ALA A 654 -23.04 21.47 16.58
N GLN A 655 -22.53 20.82 15.53
CA GLN A 655 -23.06 20.82 14.18
C GLN A 655 -23.58 19.45 13.80
N ASN A 656 -24.62 19.43 12.97
CA ASN A 656 -25.13 18.20 12.38
C ASN A 656 -24.10 17.63 11.39
N MET A 657 -24.10 16.31 11.24
CA MET A 657 -23.21 15.64 10.29
C MET A 657 -23.49 16.04 8.84
N THR A 658 -24.73 16.40 8.51
CA THR A 658 -25.16 16.85 7.18
C THR A 658 -24.62 18.22 6.77
N GLU A 659 -24.05 19.00 7.69
CA GLU A 659 -23.41 20.26 7.34
C GLU A 659 -22.17 20.01 6.46
N THR A 660 -22.10 20.69 5.32
CA THR A 660 -20.99 20.55 4.37
C THR A 660 -19.68 21.10 4.94
N ARG A 661 -19.73 22.23 5.65
CA ARG A 661 -18.54 22.82 6.27
C ARG A 661 -18.09 21.99 7.46
N THR A 662 -16.78 21.72 7.54
CA THR A 662 -16.18 20.96 8.63
C THR A 662 -15.05 21.77 9.25
N SER A 663 -15.18 22.09 10.54
CA SER A 663 -14.08 22.64 11.33
C SER A 663 -13.11 21.51 11.71
N ALA A 664 -11.81 21.78 11.60
CA ALA A 664 -10.78 20.80 11.88
C ALA A 664 -9.68 21.38 12.78
N PHE A 665 -9.10 20.54 13.64
CA PHE A 665 -8.11 20.91 14.63
C PHE A 665 -6.92 19.96 14.58
N SER A 666 -5.68 20.48 14.62
CA SER A 666 -4.52 19.65 14.89
C SER A 666 -4.52 19.22 16.36
N VAL A 667 -3.81 18.14 16.68
CA VAL A 667 -3.61 17.68 18.06
C VAL A 667 -2.11 17.67 18.32
N GLU A 668 -1.63 18.80 18.84
CA GLU A 668 -0.21 19.09 19.04
C GLU A 668 0.19 18.77 20.46
N ILE A 669 1.39 18.22 20.64
CA ILE A 669 1.99 18.08 21.96
C ILE A 669 2.23 19.48 22.51
N ASP A 670 1.89 19.69 23.78
CA ASP A 670 2.21 20.90 24.50
C ASP A 670 3.65 20.82 25.03
N ASP A 671 4.52 21.70 24.54
CA ASP A 671 5.99 21.70 24.63
C ASP A 671 6.59 21.83 26.05
N ALA A 672 6.01 21.24 27.09
CA ALA A 672 6.68 21.09 28.38
C ALA A 672 7.33 19.70 28.47
N PRO A 673 8.52 19.48 27.87
CA PRO A 673 9.16 18.18 27.89
C PRO A 673 9.46 17.80 29.34
N LEU A 674 9.15 16.56 29.71
CA LEU A 674 9.45 16.04 31.06
C LEU A 674 10.92 15.66 31.21
N TYR A 675 11.60 15.37 30.10
CA TYR A 675 12.98 14.92 30.05
C TYR A 675 13.80 15.74 29.07
N ARG A 676 15.07 15.95 29.42
CA ARG A 676 16.04 16.66 28.61
C ARG A 676 16.47 15.83 27.41
N ARG A 677 16.47 16.50 26.26
CA ARG A 677 17.19 16.09 25.06
C ARG A 677 18.40 16.99 24.89
N PHE A 678 19.48 16.42 24.39
CA PHE A 678 20.70 17.17 24.06
C PHE A 678 20.65 17.49 22.58
N ASN A 679 19.73 18.39 22.22
CA ASN A 679 19.49 18.78 20.83
C ASN A 679 19.16 20.26 20.62
N ASN A 680 19.51 21.10 21.59
CA ASN A 680 19.31 22.52 21.53
C ASN A 680 20.57 23.23 21.03
N VAL A 681 20.56 23.66 19.77
CA VAL A 681 21.68 24.35 19.13
C VAL A 681 22.03 25.68 19.83
N ALA A 682 21.08 26.29 20.56
CA ALA A 682 21.36 27.49 21.36
C ALA A 682 22.26 27.20 22.58
N LEU A 683 22.40 25.92 22.96
CA LEU A 683 23.26 25.44 24.06
C LEU A 683 24.52 24.73 23.53
N ASP A 684 24.89 24.98 22.27
CA ASP A 684 25.99 24.30 21.55
C ASP A 684 25.81 22.77 21.42
N GLU A 685 24.56 22.28 21.51
CA GLU A 685 24.25 20.86 21.34
C GLU A 685 23.91 20.51 19.87
N SER A 686 23.94 19.21 19.55
CA SER A 686 23.65 18.70 18.21
C SER A 686 22.18 18.91 17.78
N ALA A 687 21.93 19.51 16.60
CA ALA A 687 20.58 19.67 16.03
C ALA A 687 19.77 18.37 15.76
N VAL A 688 20.42 17.19 15.77
CA VAL A 688 19.80 15.90 15.37
C VAL A 688 19.92 14.79 16.42
N ASP A 689 20.14 15.14 17.71
CA ASP A 689 20.40 14.18 18.79
C ASP A 689 21.56 13.20 18.47
N ALA A 690 22.62 13.69 17.83
CA ALA A 690 23.84 12.93 17.63
C ALA A 690 24.56 12.68 18.97
N ALA A 691 25.47 11.71 19.00
CA ALA A 691 26.26 11.47 20.19
C ALA A 691 27.12 12.71 20.54
N ASP A 692 27.05 13.10 21.80
CA ASP A 692 27.66 14.34 22.31
C ASP A 692 28.66 14.07 23.44
N SER A 693 29.47 15.06 23.78
CA SER A 693 30.53 15.00 24.78
C SER A 693 30.31 16.07 25.83
N LEU A 694 29.78 15.69 27.00
CA LEU A 694 29.27 16.62 28.01
C LEU A 694 30.02 16.48 29.33
N ARG A 695 30.27 17.61 30.01
CA ARG A 695 30.63 17.62 31.44
C ARG A 695 29.36 17.81 32.27
N PHE A 696 29.11 16.94 33.23
CA PHE A 696 28.00 17.13 34.18
C PHE A 696 28.51 17.83 35.43
N TYR A 697 27.88 18.94 35.81
CA TYR A 697 28.17 19.64 37.06
C TYR A 697 26.93 19.78 37.94
N GLU A 698 27.12 19.70 39.25
CA GLU A 698 26.06 19.82 40.24
C GLU A 698 25.80 21.30 40.59
N ASN A 699 24.53 21.69 40.69
CA ASN A 699 24.14 23.10 40.70
C ASN A 699 24.43 23.87 42.00
N ILE A 700 24.61 23.19 43.13
CA ILE A 700 24.85 23.87 44.42
C ILE A 700 26.35 24.08 44.64
N ARG A 701 27.16 23.02 44.53
CA ARG A 701 28.60 23.02 44.81
C ARG A 701 29.47 23.23 43.58
N HIS A 702 28.89 23.12 42.37
CA HIS A 702 29.63 23.20 41.10
C HIS A 702 30.77 22.17 41.04
N GLU A 703 30.51 20.97 41.54
CA GLU A 703 31.40 19.81 41.42
C GLU A 703 31.03 19.00 40.17
N TYR A 704 32.03 18.45 39.50
CA TYR A 704 31.87 17.70 38.25
C TYR A 704 31.85 16.21 38.49
N LEU A 705 30.98 15.49 37.75
CA LEU A 705 31.10 14.04 37.65
C LEU A 705 32.44 13.68 37.00
N MET A 706 33.06 12.59 37.47
CA MET A 706 34.35 12.11 36.99
C MET A 706 34.55 10.63 37.34
N ASP A 707 35.63 10.01 36.86
CA ASP A 707 36.07 8.72 37.42
C ASP A 707 36.44 8.90 38.90
N GLU A 708 36.02 7.97 39.78
CA GLU A 708 36.41 8.01 41.18
C GLU A 708 37.92 7.78 41.31
N THR A 709 38.65 8.74 41.86
CA THR A 709 40.12 8.67 41.99
C THR A 709 40.61 8.61 43.43
N ASN A 710 39.69 8.77 44.40
CA ASN A 710 39.97 8.66 45.83
C ASN A 710 40.07 7.19 46.24
N LYS A 711 41.29 6.77 46.59
CA LYS A 711 41.58 5.38 46.99
C LYS A 711 40.75 4.90 48.19
N GLU A 712 40.33 5.79 49.07
CA GLU A 712 39.50 5.46 50.24
C GLU A 712 38.04 5.11 49.86
N LEU A 713 37.61 5.51 48.66
CA LEU A 713 36.26 5.30 48.14
C LEU A 713 36.20 4.24 47.03
N GLN A 714 37.35 3.62 46.72
CA GLN A 714 37.48 2.56 45.72
C GLN A 714 37.49 1.16 46.34
N ASN A 715 37.13 0.18 45.53
CA ASN A 715 37.25 -1.25 45.84
C ASN A 715 37.96 -1.93 44.68
N GLU A 716 38.79 -2.92 44.99
CA GLU A 716 39.56 -3.65 43.98
C GLU A 716 38.64 -4.27 42.91
N GLY A 717 38.96 -4.03 41.64
CA GLY A 717 38.19 -4.55 40.50
C GLY A 717 36.91 -3.80 40.16
N VAL A 718 36.56 -2.70 40.86
CA VAL A 718 35.35 -1.90 40.58
C VAL A 718 35.70 -0.46 40.25
N ASN A 719 35.23 0.01 39.08
CA ASN A 719 35.38 1.41 38.67
C ASN A 719 34.11 2.17 39.04
N TYR A 720 34.18 3.12 39.98
CA TYR A 720 33.02 3.91 40.40
C TYR A 720 32.95 5.25 39.68
N LEU A 721 31.72 5.77 39.57
CA LEU A 721 31.50 7.19 39.31
C LEU A 721 31.84 7.98 40.59
N GLY A 722 32.62 9.03 40.42
CA GLY A 722 32.95 10.01 41.44
C GLY A 722 32.38 11.39 41.12
N ILE A 723 32.52 12.32 42.07
CA ILE A 723 32.19 13.72 41.91
C ILE A 723 33.18 14.56 42.72
N TRP A 724 33.71 15.64 42.16
CA TRP A 724 34.62 16.56 42.84
C TRP A 724 34.85 17.86 42.05
N THR A 725 35.60 18.81 42.59
CA THR A 725 36.12 19.97 41.85
C THR A 725 37.04 19.56 40.70
N ALA A 726 37.02 20.34 39.60
CA ALA A 726 37.72 20.02 38.34
C ALA A 726 39.22 19.74 38.49
N ASP A 727 39.92 20.38 39.44
CA ASP A 727 41.35 20.20 39.68
C ASP A 727 41.74 18.81 40.22
N LYS A 728 40.76 18.00 40.64
CA LYS A 728 41.00 16.63 41.11
C LYS A 728 40.81 15.56 40.03
N ALA A 729 40.32 15.94 38.85
CA ALA A 729 40.24 15.01 37.75
C ALA A 729 41.66 14.59 37.32
N LYS A 730 41.93 13.27 37.33
CA LYS A 730 43.22 12.72 36.86
C LYS A 730 43.28 12.54 35.33
N ALA A 731 42.11 12.56 34.70
CA ALA A 731 41.90 12.57 33.26
C ALA A 731 40.91 13.70 32.95
N GLY A 732 40.39 13.75 31.73
CA GLY A 732 39.36 14.72 31.36
C GLY A 732 38.05 14.58 32.13
N LEU A 733 37.14 15.53 31.93
CA LEU A 733 35.83 15.59 32.59
C LEU A 733 34.67 15.23 31.66
N SER A 734 34.94 15.07 30.36
CA SER A 734 33.90 14.82 29.37
C SER A 734 33.42 13.37 29.39
N PHE A 735 32.10 13.21 29.31
CA PHE A 735 31.43 11.93 29.13
C PHE A 735 30.83 11.86 27.74
N ARG A 736 30.96 10.70 27.11
CA ARG A 736 30.30 10.44 25.83
C ARG A 736 28.86 9.99 26.05
N ILE A 737 27.92 10.71 25.46
CA ILE A 737 26.48 10.48 25.56
C ILE A 737 25.98 9.94 24.22
N ASP A 738 25.73 8.63 24.14
CA ASP A 738 25.19 8.00 22.94
C ASP A 738 23.67 7.78 23.08
N THR A 739 22.95 7.88 21.96
CA THR A 739 21.52 7.56 21.94
C THR A 739 21.29 6.06 22.07
N ALA A 740 20.42 5.67 23.00
CA ALA A 740 19.94 4.28 23.12
C ALA A 740 18.50 4.16 22.57
N TRP A 741 17.60 4.99 23.10
CA TRP A 741 16.17 4.98 22.78
C TRP A 741 15.60 6.41 22.89
N VAL A 742 15.76 7.20 21.82
CA VAL A 742 15.43 8.65 21.82
C VAL A 742 14.34 9.00 20.80
N THR A 743 14.45 8.60 19.53
CA THR A 743 13.47 8.96 18.50
C THR A 743 12.52 7.81 18.13
N ARG A 744 12.59 6.70 18.88
CA ARG A 744 11.84 5.45 18.64
C ARG A 744 10.95 5.15 19.83
N GLY A 745 9.82 4.48 19.59
CA GLY A 745 8.85 4.20 20.66
C GLY A 745 8.42 5.48 21.38
N LEU A 746 8.44 5.45 22.71
CA LEU A 746 8.18 6.62 23.56
C LEU A 746 9.46 7.36 23.97
N GLY A 747 10.58 7.07 23.30
CA GLY A 747 11.84 7.77 23.52
C GLY A 747 11.72 9.29 23.35
N TYR A 748 10.78 9.77 22.51
CA TYR A 748 10.59 11.21 22.30
C TYR A 748 10.01 11.91 23.54
N ILE A 749 9.40 11.14 24.45
CA ILE A 749 8.91 11.60 25.76
C ILE A 749 9.96 11.34 26.82
N LYS A 750 10.50 10.11 26.89
CA LYS A 750 11.57 9.69 27.80
C LYS A 750 12.80 9.21 27.04
N PRO A 751 13.69 10.13 26.64
CA PRO A 751 14.96 9.79 26.03
C PRO A 751 15.81 8.94 26.98
N GLN A 752 16.39 7.88 26.44
CA GLN A 752 17.35 7.03 27.15
C GLN A 752 18.70 7.07 26.44
N TYR A 753 19.75 7.29 27.21
CA TYR A 753 21.11 7.43 26.74
C TYR A 753 22.04 6.41 27.37
N LEU A 754 23.09 6.05 26.64
CA LEU A 754 24.27 5.40 27.18
C LEU A 754 25.28 6.49 27.55
N ILE A 755 25.87 6.39 28.73
CA ILE A 755 26.92 7.29 29.19
C ILE A 755 28.21 6.48 29.24
N SER A 756 29.26 6.94 28.56
CA SER A 756 30.51 6.19 28.46
C SER A 756 31.77 7.06 28.57
N VAL A 757 32.84 6.41 29.01
CA VAL A 757 34.18 6.97 29.16
C VAL A 757 35.19 6.01 28.50
N SER A 758 36.45 6.43 28.33
CA SER A 758 37.52 5.57 27.77
C SER A 758 37.17 4.88 26.43
N ARG A 759 36.70 5.64 25.43
CA ARG A 759 36.24 5.13 24.13
C ARG A 759 37.37 4.67 23.21
N ASN A 760 37.18 3.55 22.52
CA ASN A 760 38.09 3.01 21.49
C ASN A 760 37.31 2.23 20.42
N ASP A 761 36.57 2.94 19.58
CA ASP A 761 35.65 2.36 18.60
C ASP A 761 36.40 1.59 17.50
N GLN A 762 35.88 0.43 17.13
CA GLN A 762 36.47 -0.45 16.12
C GLN A 762 35.69 -0.36 14.81
N ALA A 763 36.40 -0.06 13.71
CA ALA A 763 35.83 -0.05 12.38
C ALA A 763 35.53 -1.48 11.89
N ALA A 764 34.58 -1.61 10.95
CA ALA A 764 34.31 -2.91 10.32
C ALA A 764 35.48 -3.33 9.42
N ASP A 765 35.94 -4.57 9.59
CA ASP A 765 36.91 -5.22 8.70
C ASP A 765 36.15 -6.09 7.70
N LYS A 766 36.37 -5.87 6.41
CA LYS A 766 35.72 -6.64 5.33
C LYS A 766 36.30 -8.05 5.19
N GLY A 767 37.40 -8.35 5.86
CA GLY A 767 38.10 -9.62 5.73
C GLY A 767 38.90 -9.70 4.43
N THR A 768 39.59 -10.81 4.23
CA THR A 768 40.39 -11.07 3.03
C THR A 768 40.16 -12.51 2.58
N PRO A 769 39.73 -12.75 1.33
CA PRO A 769 39.59 -14.10 0.80
C PRO A 769 40.97 -14.77 0.67
N CYS A 770 40.98 -16.10 0.70
CA CYS A 770 42.19 -16.87 0.48
C CYS A 770 42.64 -16.76 -0.99
N ASN A 771 43.87 -16.30 -1.22
CA ASN A 771 44.48 -16.18 -2.56
C ASN A 771 45.50 -17.30 -2.88
N GLU A 772 45.48 -18.42 -2.15
CA GLU A 772 46.47 -19.48 -2.37
C GLU A 772 46.26 -20.21 -3.71
N PRO A 773 47.30 -20.32 -4.55
CA PRO A 773 47.26 -21.14 -5.76
C PRO A 773 47.41 -22.62 -5.38
N GLY A 774 46.28 -23.35 -5.35
CA GLY A 774 46.29 -24.78 -5.00
C GLY A 774 44.91 -25.41 -4.67
N GLY A 775 43.85 -24.60 -4.66
CA GLY A 775 42.50 -25.02 -4.28
C GLY A 775 42.24 -24.82 -2.78
N HIS A 776 41.05 -24.31 -2.44
CA HIS A 776 40.71 -23.93 -1.08
C HIS A 776 40.23 -25.12 -0.25
N LYS A 777 40.64 -25.19 1.02
CA LYS A 777 40.24 -26.27 1.95
C LYS A 777 39.71 -25.73 3.27
N ASP A 778 38.64 -26.34 3.77
CA ASP A 778 38.08 -26.06 5.10
C ASP A 778 38.94 -26.66 6.23
N ALA A 779 38.56 -26.43 7.48
CA ALA A 779 39.27 -26.92 8.66
C ALA A 779 39.31 -28.46 8.77
N GLN A 780 38.51 -29.17 7.98
CA GLN A 780 38.44 -30.62 7.90
C GLN A 780 39.15 -31.16 6.64
N GLY A 781 39.80 -30.30 5.86
CA GLY A 781 40.54 -30.66 4.66
C GLY A 781 39.69 -30.90 3.41
N LYS A 782 38.40 -30.56 3.43
CA LYS A 782 37.49 -30.69 2.28
C LYS A 782 37.56 -29.46 1.37
N PRO A 783 37.31 -29.61 0.05
CA PRO A 783 37.24 -28.48 -0.87
C PRO A 783 36.16 -27.48 -0.44
N THR A 784 36.49 -26.20 -0.48
CA THR A 784 35.59 -25.08 -0.16
C THR A 784 35.83 -23.94 -1.14
N ASP A 785 35.10 -22.83 -1.01
CA ASP A 785 35.40 -21.58 -1.73
C ASP A 785 36.53 -20.78 -1.07
N GLU A 786 36.91 -19.65 -1.68
CA GLU A 786 37.97 -18.76 -1.19
C GLU A 786 37.69 -18.17 0.21
N TRP A 787 36.43 -18.19 0.67
CA TRP A 787 36.00 -17.61 1.95
C TRP A 787 35.90 -18.64 3.07
N GLY A 788 35.54 -19.88 2.76
CA GLY A 788 35.52 -21.01 3.70
C GLY A 788 36.90 -21.65 3.91
N CYS A 789 37.93 -21.18 3.18
CA CYS A 789 39.29 -21.68 3.31
C CYS A 789 39.88 -21.36 4.69
N VAL A 790 40.67 -22.26 5.26
CA VAL A 790 41.41 -22.02 6.53
C VAL A 790 42.36 -20.82 6.50
N HIS A 791 42.74 -20.37 5.30
CA HIS A 791 43.62 -19.22 5.09
C HIS A 791 42.85 -17.92 4.80
N ALA A 792 41.52 -17.99 4.65
CA ALA A 792 40.69 -16.79 4.55
C ALA A 792 40.67 -16.08 5.91
N LYS A 793 40.69 -14.75 5.90
CA LYS A 793 40.44 -13.93 7.09
C LYS A 793 38.98 -13.49 7.06
N PRO A 794 38.10 -14.02 7.93
CA PRO A 794 36.73 -13.56 8.01
C PRO A 794 36.67 -12.07 8.35
N GLY A 795 35.69 -11.36 7.78
CA GLY A 795 35.42 -9.99 8.19
C GLY A 795 34.98 -9.91 9.65
N LYS A 796 35.24 -8.76 10.28
CA LYS A 796 34.75 -8.43 11.63
C LYS A 796 33.77 -7.27 11.53
N ALA A 797 32.60 -7.39 12.15
CA ALA A 797 31.67 -6.27 12.27
C ALA A 797 32.31 -5.13 13.09
N GLY A 798 32.10 -3.89 12.68
CA GLY A 798 32.50 -2.73 13.46
C GLY A 798 31.64 -2.59 14.71
N PHE A 799 32.20 -2.00 15.76
CA PHE A 799 31.49 -1.82 17.03
C PHE A 799 32.05 -0.66 17.85
N VAL A 800 31.23 -0.18 18.78
CA VAL A 800 31.59 0.90 19.69
C VAL A 800 32.06 0.27 21.00
N TYR A 801 33.29 0.56 21.43
CA TYR A 801 33.85 0.03 22.68
C TYR A 801 34.10 1.17 23.66
N GLY A 802 33.76 0.94 24.93
CA GLY A 802 34.08 1.87 26.00
C GLY A 802 33.78 1.31 27.38
N LYS A 803 33.95 2.14 28.39
CA LYS A 803 33.51 1.90 29.76
C LYS A 803 32.16 2.60 29.95
N TYR A 804 31.09 1.82 30.11
CA TYR A 804 29.72 2.32 30.18
C TYR A 804 29.25 2.44 31.62
N LEU A 805 28.64 3.58 31.96
CA LEU A 805 28.06 3.84 33.26
C LEU A 805 26.82 2.96 33.47
N VAL A 806 26.82 2.21 34.56
CA VAL A 806 25.75 1.31 34.97
C VAL A 806 25.44 1.51 36.46
N SER A 807 24.18 1.25 36.80
CA SER A 807 23.75 1.03 38.17
C SER A 807 24.09 -0.40 38.59
N PHE A 808 24.66 -0.56 39.78
CA PHE A 808 24.94 -1.89 40.34
C PHE A 808 23.72 -2.51 41.05
N ALA A 809 22.51 -2.01 40.80
CA ALA A 809 21.29 -2.48 41.46
C ALA A 809 21.02 -3.98 41.22
N ASP A 810 21.30 -4.49 40.03
CA ASP A 810 21.21 -5.93 39.71
C ASP A 810 22.22 -6.78 40.50
N SER A 811 23.42 -6.22 40.71
CA SER A 811 24.50 -6.83 41.47
C SER A 811 24.14 -6.85 42.95
N VAL A 812 23.64 -5.74 43.51
CA VAL A 812 23.09 -5.66 44.88
C VAL A 812 21.96 -6.66 45.08
N ALA A 813 21.04 -6.80 44.12
CA ALA A 813 19.97 -7.79 44.18
C ALA A 813 20.48 -9.24 44.19
N THR A 814 21.67 -9.49 43.63
CA THR A 814 22.28 -10.82 43.55
C THR A 814 23.11 -11.15 44.79
N VAL A 815 23.95 -10.23 45.26
CA VAL A 815 24.94 -10.49 46.34
C VAL A 815 24.54 -9.92 47.70
N GLY A 816 23.45 -9.14 47.77
CA GLY A 816 23.00 -8.44 48.97
C GLY A 816 23.54 -7.00 49.06
N GLN A 817 22.97 -6.22 50.00
CA GLN A 817 23.38 -4.83 50.28
C GLN A 817 24.72 -4.78 51.04
N ASP A 818 25.80 -5.19 50.39
CA ASP A 818 27.16 -5.15 50.94
C ASP A 818 28.14 -4.56 49.92
N LYS A 819 29.31 -4.17 50.42
CA LYS A 819 30.44 -3.78 49.56
C LYS A 819 30.81 -4.95 48.63
N PRO A 820 31.20 -4.68 47.37
CA PRO A 820 31.54 -3.37 46.81
C PRO A 820 30.38 -2.60 46.16
N TYR A 821 29.18 -3.16 46.04
CA TYR A 821 28.12 -2.53 45.23
C TYR A 821 27.27 -1.50 46.00
N THR A 822 27.47 -1.38 47.31
CA THR A 822 26.91 -0.33 48.15
C THR A 822 28.00 0.55 48.78
N ASP A 823 27.65 1.76 49.22
CA ASP A 823 28.59 2.67 49.90
C ASP A 823 29.07 2.10 51.25
N VAL A 824 28.15 1.52 52.01
CA VAL A 824 28.37 0.78 53.25
C VAL A 824 27.47 -0.45 53.30
N LYS A 825 27.71 -1.35 54.26
CA LYS A 825 26.81 -2.48 54.51
C LYS A 825 25.40 -1.99 54.86
N ALA A 826 24.39 -2.57 54.25
CA ALA A 826 22.98 -2.13 54.28
C ALA A 826 22.78 -0.67 53.84
N GLY A 827 23.66 -0.18 52.96
CA GLY A 827 23.68 1.18 52.44
C GLY A 827 22.99 1.34 51.07
N TYR A 828 23.33 2.42 50.39
CA TYR A 828 22.77 2.79 49.09
C TYR A 828 23.55 2.14 47.94
N THR A 829 22.84 1.83 46.86
CA THR A 829 23.43 1.23 45.65
C THR A 829 24.36 2.22 44.97
N ARG A 830 25.60 1.81 44.67
CA ARG A 830 26.57 2.59 43.90
C ARG A 830 26.36 2.44 42.40
N VAL A 831 26.94 3.37 41.65
CA VAL A 831 26.99 3.35 40.19
C VAL A 831 28.45 3.45 39.74
N GLY A 832 28.75 2.94 38.55
CA GLY A 832 30.12 2.86 38.08
C GLY A 832 30.22 2.35 36.66
N PHE A 833 31.43 2.01 36.21
CA PHE A 833 31.67 1.71 34.81
C PHE A 833 32.09 0.26 34.57
N VAL A 834 31.50 -0.34 33.53
CA VAL A 834 31.86 -1.68 33.03
C VAL A 834 32.37 -1.58 31.60
N LYS A 835 33.37 -2.40 31.25
CA LYS A 835 33.83 -2.50 29.86
C LYS A 835 32.74 -3.18 29.02
N ALA A 836 32.30 -2.54 27.95
CA ALA A 836 31.24 -3.08 27.11
C ALA A 836 31.38 -2.69 25.64
N ILE A 837 30.70 -3.45 24.79
CA ILE A 837 30.56 -3.20 23.36
C ILE A 837 29.12 -2.80 23.05
N LYS A 838 28.90 -1.64 22.42
CA LYS A 838 27.64 -1.28 21.80
C LYS A 838 27.64 -1.67 20.33
N THR A 839 26.68 -2.50 19.95
CA THR A 839 26.48 -2.97 18.57
C THR A 839 24.98 -3.12 18.27
N GLY A 840 24.52 -2.54 17.16
CA GLY A 840 23.09 -2.45 16.85
C GLY A 840 22.26 -1.90 18.03
N ASP A 841 21.26 -2.65 18.45
CA ASP A 841 20.39 -2.39 19.61
C ASP A 841 20.81 -3.18 20.86
N SER A 842 22.09 -3.51 21.00
CA SER A 842 22.63 -4.28 22.13
C SER A 842 23.84 -3.62 22.78
N LEU A 843 23.91 -3.75 24.10
CA LEU A 843 25.08 -3.43 24.91
C LEU A 843 25.61 -4.72 25.55
N ILE A 844 26.77 -5.18 25.07
CA ILE A 844 27.39 -6.42 25.53
C ILE A 844 28.42 -6.08 26.60
N VAL A 845 28.14 -6.41 27.87
CA VAL A 845 29.08 -6.25 28.97
C VAL A 845 30.14 -7.35 28.88
N LEU A 846 31.42 -6.96 28.90
CA LEU A 846 32.54 -7.88 28.75
C LEU A 846 32.86 -8.54 30.10
N VAL A 847 32.89 -9.87 30.09
CA VAL A 847 33.21 -10.75 31.22
C VAL A 847 33.93 -12.01 30.72
N ASN A 848 34.33 -12.91 31.63
CA ASN A 848 35.01 -14.18 31.31
C ASN A 848 36.32 -14.01 30.53
N GLY A 849 37.10 -12.98 30.85
CA GLY A 849 38.39 -12.70 30.24
C GLY A 849 38.34 -11.76 29.04
N TYR A 850 37.18 -11.57 28.41
CA TYR A 850 37.02 -10.60 27.31
C TYR A 850 37.22 -9.16 27.77
N GLU A 851 36.96 -8.85 29.04
CA GLU A 851 37.23 -7.56 29.67
C GLU A 851 38.72 -7.23 29.77
N ASN A 852 39.60 -8.22 29.62
CA ASN A 852 41.05 -8.06 29.67
C ASN A 852 41.68 -8.04 28.27
N MET A 853 40.91 -8.33 27.22
CA MET A 853 41.37 -8.26 25.84
C MET A 853 41.46 -6.82 25.35
N LYS A 854 42.35 -6.57 24.39
CA LYS A 854 42.40 -5.29 23.71
C LYS A 854 41.21 -5.15 22.76
N PRO A 855 40.64 -3.94 22.57
CA PRO A 855 39.48 -3.73 21.69
C PRO A 855 39.67 -4.28 20.28
N GLU A 856 40.86 -4.15 19.69
CA GLU A 856 41.21 -4.64 18.35
C GLU A 856 41.16 -6.19 18.20
N ASP A 857 41.29 -6.90 19.33
CA ASP A 857 41.27 -8.37 19.37
C ASP A 857 39.86 -8.94 19.59
N LEU A 858 38.88 -8.10 19.94
CA LEU A 858 37.50 -8.53 20.20
C LEU A 858 36.75 -8.85 18.89
N ASN A 859 35.88 -9.86 18.95
CA ASN A 859 34.95 -10.22 17.88
C ASN A 859 33.55 -10.43 18.47
N VAL A 860 32.58 -9.64 18.02
CA VAL A 860 31.20 -9.65 18.53
C VAL A 860 30.55 -11.03 18.39
N ASP A 861 30.70 -11.70 17.24
CA ASP A 861 30.05 -12.98 16.98
C ASP A 861 30.61 -14.09 17.88
N ASP A 862 31.93 -14.07 18.10
CA ASP A 862 32.60 -15.02 18.99
C ASP A 862 32.16 -14.83 20.44
N ILE A 863 32.04 -13.58 20.91
CA ILE A 863 31.56 -13.26 22.25
C ILE A 863 30.11 -13.73 22.43
N ILE A 864 29.22 -13.42 21.48
CA ILE A 864 27.81 -13.85 21.52
C ILE A 864 27.74 -15.38 21.57
N LYS A 865 28.52 -16.07 20.74
CA LYS A 865 28.57 -17.54 20.71
C LYS A 865 29.08 -18.10 22.03
N ALA A 866 30.14 -17.55 22.60
CA ALA A 866 30.70 -17.96 23.88
C ALA A 866 29.70 -17.74 25.03
N TYR A 867 29.00 -16.61 25.06
CA TYR A 867 28.02 -16.30 26.10
C TYR A 867 26.79 -17.20 26.03
N LYS A 868 26.29 -17.51 24.82
CA LYS A 868 25.22 -18.50 24.62
C LYS A 868 25.65 -19.89 25.04
N ALA A 869 26.88 -20.31 24.70
CA ALA A 869 27.43 -21.60 25.12
C ALA A 869 27.54 -21.70 26.66
N ALA A 870 27.95 -20.61 27.31
CA ALA A 870 28.03 -20.50 28.77
C ALA A 870 26.66 -20.22 29.44
N LYS A 871 25.59 -19.97 28.68
CA LYS A 871 24.24 -19.60 29.16
C LYS A 871 24.21 -18.35 30.04
N ILE A 872 25.05 -17.37 29.71
CA ILE A 872 25.14 -16.08 30.40
C ILE A 872 24.69 -14.91 29.52
N ASP A 873 24.24 -15.19 28.30
CA ASP A 873 23.80 -14.20 27.33
C ASP A 873 22.65 -13.34 27.85
N GLY A 874 21.68 -13.93 28.56
CA GLY A 874 20.57 -13.17 29.16
C GLY A 874 20.98 -12.19 30.27
N LYS A 875 22.20 -12.28 30.81
CA LYS A 875 22.72 -11.38 31.84
C LYS A 875 23.66 -10.30 31.30
N TYR A 876 24.42 -10.61 30.26
CA TYR A 876 25.49 -9.72 29.77
C TYR A 876 25.27 -9.19 28.35
N ILE A 877 24.27 -9.67 27.62
CA ILE A 877 23.82 -9.08 26.34
C ILE A 877 22.54 -8.29 26.61
N ASN A 878 22.70 -7.00 26.86
CA ASN A 878 21.62 -6.12 27.27
C ASN A 878 20.88 -5.53 26.07
N ASN A 879 19.54 -5.56 26.11
CA ASN A 879 18.69 -5.02 25.07
C ASN A 879 18.47 -3.51 25.27
N LEU A 880 18.75 -2.72 24.24
CA LEU A 880 18.54 -1.26 24.26
C LEU A 880 17.13 -0.84 23.84
N LYS A 881 16.30 -1.77 23.35
CA LYS A 881 14.92 -1.48 22.93
C LYS A 881 13.96 -1.31 24.12
N GLY A 882 12.90 -0.54 23.89
CA GLY A 882 11.74 -0.43 24.76
C GLY A 882 11.83 0.68 25.80
N ASP A 883 10.68 1.03 26.36
CA ASP A 883 10.51 2.26 27.16
C ASP A 883 10.78 2.05 28.66
N ASN A 884 10.83 0.80 29.13
CA ASN A 884 11.14 0.46 30.53
C ASN A 884 12.52 0.99 30.94
N HIS A 885 12.67 1.37 32.21
CA HIS A 885 13.98 1.67 32.80
C HIS A 885 14.92 0.47 32.77
N LYS A 886 16.23 0.74 32.71
CA LYS A 886 17.27 -0.28 32.60
C LYS A 886 18.48 0.20 33.40
N ASN A 887 19.18 -0.72 34.04
CA ASN A 887 20.36 -0.37 34.87
C ASN A 887 21.56 0.16 34.06
N TYR A 888 21.50 0.15 32.73
CA TYR A 888 22.57 0.55 31.83
C TYR A 888 22.19 1.70 30.89
N THR A 889 20.99 2.28 31.05
CA THR A 889 20.57 3.47 30.32
C THR A 889 20.11 4.54 31.30
N TRP A 890 20.28 5.80 30.93
CA TRP A 890 20.01 6.94 31.79
C TRP A 890 19.04 7.91 31.12
N SER A 891 18.12 8.46 31.91
CA SER A 891 17.18 9.49 31.48
C SER A 891 17.38 10.75 32.32
N PHE A 892 17.25 11.92 31.69
CA PHE A 892 17.54 13.20 32.32
C PHE A 892 16.24 13.94 32.59
N ARG A 893 15.71 13.86 33.80
CA ARG A 893 14.38 14.38 34.11
C ARG A 893 14.45 15.82 34.56
N TYR A 894 13.75 16.74 33.89
CA TYR A 894 13.75 18.15 34.26
C TYR A 894 13.17 18.36 35.66
N THR A 895 13.77 19.26 36.43
CA THR A 895 13.22 19.71 37.71
C THR A 895 12.10 20.73 37.51
N ASN A 896 12.12 21.45 36.39
CA ASN A 896 11.12 22.43 35.97
C ASN A 896 10.71 22.27 34.49
N PRO A 897 9.84 21.30 34.15
CA PRO A 897 9.41 21.05 32.76
C PRO A 897 8.80 22.25 32.03
N ASP A 898 8.03 23.09 32.73
CA ASP A 898 7.38 24.25 32.11
C ASP A 898 8.39 25.33 31.71
N GLY A 899 9.54 25.40 32.40
CA GLY A 899 10.65 26.30 32.06
C GLY A 899 11.56 25.79 30.94
N ALA A 900 11.58 24.49 30.68
CA ALA A 900 12.54 23.84 29.78
C ALA A 900 12.29 24.13 28.29
N ALA A 901 11.06 24.49 27.92
CA ALA A 901 10.61 24.65 26.53
C ALA A 901 11.35 25.74 25.73
N ASN A 902 11.80 26.81 26.40
CA ASN A 902 12.28 28.03 25.75
C ASN A 902 13.68 28.45 26.24
N VAL A 903 14.49 27.49 26.68
CA VAL A 903 15.80 27.78 27.26
C VAL A 903 16.83 28.09 26.16
N THR A 904 17.56 29.19 26.33
CA THR A 904 18.65 29.61 25.42
C THR A 904 20.03 29.56 26.07
N GLU A 905 20.12 29.35 27.39
CA GLU A 905 21.36 29.26 28.17
C GLU A 905 21.21 28.23 29.31
N GLU A 906 22.29 27.56 29.72
CA GLU A 906 22.26 26.62 30.84
C GLU A 906 21.85 27.30 32.17
N GLY A 907 20.93 26.68 32.90
CA GLY A 907 20.55 27.14 34.24
C GLY A 907 19.31 26.45 34.80
N ALA A 908 18.62 27.15 35.72
CA ALA A 908 17.46 26.61 36.44
C ALA A 908 16.28 26.17 35.55
N GLY A 909 16.18 26.72 34.34
CA GLY A 909 15.13 26.36 33.38
C GLY A 909 15.32 24.98 32.76
N ASN A 910 16.56 24.48 32.65
CA ASN A 910 16.89 23.20 32.04
C ASN A 910 17.71 22.26 32.96
N SER A 911 17.73 22.54 34.27
CA SER A 911 18.31 21.65 35.27
C SER A 911 17.55 20.32 35.35
N PHE A 912 18.27 19.24 35.64
CA PHE A 912 17.71 17.89 35.61
C PHE A 912 18.28 16.98 36.70
N LEU A 913 17.52 15.92 37.00
CA LEU A 913 17.97 14.75 37.74
C LEU A 913 18.44 13.67 36.76
N ILE A 914 19.50 12.94 37.11
CA ILE A 914 19.94 11.77 36.35
C ILE A 914 19.23 10.53 36.92
N GLU A 915 18.26 10.01 36.16
CA GLU A 915 17.34 8.93 36.54
C GLU A 915 17.80 7.58 35.99
N SER A 916 17.92 6.57 36.86
CA SER A 916 18.36 5.21 36.54
C SER A 916 17.20 4.22 36.41
N ASN A 917 16.38 4.10 37.45
CA ASN A 917 15.33 3.09 37.56
C ASN A 917 14.09 3.60 38.29
N SER A 918 12.95 2.91 38.12
CA SER A 918 11.69 3.20 38.81
C SER A 918 11.54 2.32 40.05
N HIS A 919 11.02 2.90 41.14
CA HIS A 919 10.66 2.20 42.38
C HIS A 919 9.15 1.90 42.48
N ASP A 920 8.33 2.49 41.61
CA ASP A 920 6.86 2.33 41.56
C ASP A 920 6.38 1.51 40.34
N GLY A 921 7.30 1.02 39.51
CA GLY A 921 7.01 0.25 38.29
C GLY A 921 6.51 1.09 37.11
N ILE A 922 6.49 2.42 37.23
CA ILE A 922 6.06 3.32 36.16
C ILE A 922 7.24 3.59 35.20
N SER A 923 7.02 3.29 33.91
CA SER A 923 8.06 3.37 32.89
C SER A 923 8.44 4.80 32.50
N ILE A 924 7.51 5.76 32.64
CA ILE A 924 7.74 7.16 32.27
C ILE A 924 7.27 8.07 33.40
N ALA A 925 8.20 8.93 33.85
CA ALA A 925 7.98 9.93 34.90
C ALA A 925 7.46 9.33 36.22
N PRO A 926 8.13 8.30 36.76
CA PRO A 926 7.74 7.68 38.03
C PRO A 926 7.66 8.71 39.16
N GLU A 927 6.74 8.57 40.09
CA GLU A 927 6.74 9.43 41.28
C GLU A 927 7.90 9.06 42.20
N LYS A 928 8.33 7.80 42.18
CA LYS A 928 9.45 7.25 42.96
C LYS A 928 10.47 6.58 42.06
N ALA A 929 11.71 7.05 42.09
CA ALA A 929 12.79 6.52 41.26
C ALA A 929 14.16 6.61 41.93
N ALA A 930 15.12 5.96 41.28
CA ALA A 930 16.52 5.97 41.62
C ALA A 930 17.24 7.09 40.85
N TRP A 931 17.51 8.21 41.55
CA TRP A 931 18.27 9.35 41.04
C TRP A 931 19.69 9.37 41.62
N ILE A 932 20.64 9.96 40.90
CA ILE A 932 22.00 10.16 41.41
C ILE A 932 22.01 11.05 42.66
N LYS A 933 22.71 10.58 43.69
CA LYS A 933 22.86 11.20 45.01
C LYS A 933 24.31 11.09 45.48
N MET A 934 24.74 12.03 46.33
CA MET A 934 25.97 11.89 47.11
C MET A 934 25.65 11.36 48.52
N GLN A 935 26.32 10.28 48.94
CA GLN A 935 26.23 9.73 50.29
C GLN A 935 27.60 9.28 50.77
N ASN A 936 28.04 9.74 51.95
CA ASN A 936 29.34 9.36 52.54
C ASN A 936 30.53 9.58 51.57
N GLY A 937 30.48 10.64 50.75
CA GLY A 937 31.46 10.94 49.70
C GLY A 937 31.35 10.08 48.44
N CYS A 938 30.50 9.05 48.43
CA CYS A 938 30.29 8.17 47.29
C CYS A 938 29.10 8.65 46.45
N ILE A 939 29.17 8.50 45.12
CA ILE A 939 27.99 8.59 44.27
C ILE A 939 27.18 7.29 44.37
N VAL A 940 25.89 7.46 44.70
CA VAL A 940 24.91 6.40 44.92
C VAL A 940 23.58 6.75 44.26
N LEU A 941 22.60 5.84 44.37
CA LEU A 941 21.22 6.05 43.97
C LEU A 941 20.31 6.29 45.19
N THR A 942 19.29 7.13 45.02
CA THR A 942 18.19 7.28 45.99
C THR A 942 17.39 5.97 46.15
N ASP A 943 16.82 5.78 47.35
CA ASP A 943 16.02 4.60 47.68
C ASP A 943 14.51 4.77 47.35
N GLU A 944 13.73 3.73 47.59
CA GLU A 944 12.28 3.68 47.34
C GLU A 944 11.43 4.71 48.11
N LYS A 945 12.01 5.44 49.07
CA LYS A 945 11.33 6.50 49.84
C LYS A 945 11.47 7.87 49.18
N SER A 946 12.36 8.00 48.22
CA SER A 946 12.61 9.22 47.47
C SER A 946 11.47 9.48 46.48
N GLU A 947 10.93 10.70 46.53
CA GLU A 947 9.80 11.14 45.69
C GLU A 947 10.24 12.31 44.82
N PHE A 948 9.78 12.35 43.58
CA PHE A 948 10.21 13.35 42.59
C PHE A 948 10.04 14.79 43.10
N ASN A 949 8.95 15.10 43.80
CA ASN A 949 8.71 16.45 44.34
C ASN A 949 9.73 16.89 45.40
N ASN A 950 10.35 15.95 46.10
CA ASN A 950 11.44 16.21 47.05
C ASN A 950 12.80 16.15 46.35
N ALA A 951 13.02 15.19 45.45
CA ALA A 951 14.26 15.04 44.70
C ALA A 951 14.58 16.26 43.84
N LYS A 952 13.56 16.83 43.17
CA LYS A 952 13.73 17.98 42.27
C LYS A 952 14.17 19.27 42.98
N THR A 953 14.13 19.30 44.31
CA THR A 953 14.61 20.41 45.16
C THR A 953 15.84 20.03 45.98
N GLY A 954 16.39 18.82 45.77
CA GLY A 954 17.53 18.27 46.52
C GLY A 954 17.20 17.78 47.93
N GLY A 955 15.91 17.74 48.32
CA GLY A 955 15.47 17.48 49.70
C GLY A 955 15.78 16.09 50.25
N ASP A 956 15.95 15.08 49.39
CA ASP A 956 16.33 13.70 49.75
C ASP A 956 17.81 13.39 49.46
N GLY A 957 18.59 14.42 49.12
CA GLY A 957 20.00 14.32 48.74
C GLY A 957 20.24 13.95 47.28
N ALA A 958 19.20 13.87 46.44
CA ALA A 958 19.38 13.81 44.99
C ALA A 958 20.15 15.05 44.50
N LEU A 959 21.10 14.83 43.60
CA LEU A 959 21.89 15.88 42.99
C LEU A 959 21.17 16.42 41.75
N ILE A 960 21.14 17.74 41.61
CA ILE A 960 20.57 18.44 40.47
C ILE A 960 21.71 18.91 39.58
N PHE A 961 21.64 18.58 38.30
CA PHE A 961 22.71 18.80 37.35
C PHE A 961 22.32 19.77 36.23
N ASN A 962 23.34 20.40 35.69
CA ASN A 962 23.39 21.02 34.37
C ASN A 962 24.61 20.47 33.61
N VAL A 963 24.83 20.91 32.36
CA VAL A 963 25.95 20.44 31.54
C VAL A 963 26.79 21.58 31.00
N GLU A 964 28.07 21.32 30.77
CA GLU A 964 28.92 22.16 29.92
C GLU A 964 29.29 21.39 28.65
N ASN A 965 29.14 22.03 27.50
CA ASN A 965 29.67 21.54 26.23
C ASN A 965 31.01 22.25 25.93
N ILE A 966 32.08 21.47 25.77
CA ILE A 966 33.41 21.99 25.47
C ILE A 966 33.95 21.24 24.26
N GLU A 967 34.22 21.99 23.20
CA GLU A 967 34.73 21.45 21.95
C GLU A 967 36.11 20.78 22.17
N ASN A 968 36.27 19.57 21.67
CA ASN A 968 37.51 18.77 21.77
C ASN A 968 38.01 18.56 23.21
N ASP A 969 37.08 18.51 24.17
CA ASP A 969 37.43 18.27 25.55
C ASP A 969 38.05 16.88 25.78
N GLU A 970 38.94 16.79 26.76
CA GLU A 970 39.50 15.53 27.17
C GLU A 970 38.40 14.68 27.82
N MET A 971 38.28 13.43 27.36
CA MET A 971 37.35 12.47 27.95
C MET A 971 37.82 12.05 29.33
N ALA A 972 36.87 11.80 30.23
CA ALA A 972 37.15 11.02 31.43
C ALA A 972 37.74 9.66 31.02
N THR A 973 38.86 9.31 31.63
CA THR A 973 39.50 8.01 31.46
C THR A 973 40.02 7.52 32.79
N ASP A 974 39.90 6.20 32.98
CA ASP A 974 40.50 5.57 34.14
C ASP A 974 42.01 5.75 34.04
N THR A 975 42.62 6.15 35.15
CA THR A 975 44.03 6.53 35.17
C THR A 975 44.82 5.29 34.75
N LYS A 976 45.39 5.29 33.53
CA LYS A 976 46.25 4.19 33.10
C LYS A 976 47.34 4.04 34.14
N ASP A 977 47.41 2.88 34.78
CA ASP A 977 48.64 2.46 35.42
C ASP A 977 49.73 2.52 34.34
N ILE A 978 50.70 3.40 34.58
CA ILE A 978 51.84 3.62 33.71
C ILE A 978 52.65 2.32 33.72
N THR A 979 52.36 1.45 32.77
CA THR A 979 53.30 0.42 32.33
C THR A 979 54.29 1.11 31.40
N THR A 980 55.30 1.76 31.99
CA THR A 980 56.41 2.35 31.23
C THR A 980 57.25 1.23 30.61
N SER A 981 57.01 0.98 29.33
CA SER A 981 57.95 0.25 28.45
C SER A 981 58.83 1.22 27.65
N ASP A 982 59.20 2.35 28.25
CA ASP A 982 60.07 3.34 27.59
C ASP A 982 61.54 2.95 27.78
N VAL A 983 62.27 2.81 26.68
CA VAL A 983 63.72 2.57 26.70
C VAL A 983 64.42 3.80 27.30
N THR A 984 65.15 3.62 28.38
CA THR A 984 65.88 4.71 29.06
C THR A 984 67.38 4.48 29.02
N VAL A 985 68.14 5.51 28.64
CA VAL A 985 69.62 5.49 28.56
C VAL A 985 70.18 6.43 29.64
N ILE A 986 71.00 5.89 30.54
CA ILE A 986 71.57 6.60 31.69
C ILE A 986 73.10 6.53 31.60
N ALA A 987 73.76 7.69 31.61
CA ALA A 987 75.23 7.77 31.59
C ALA A 987 75.80 7.69 33.02
N GLY A 988 76.71 6.75 33.26
CA GLY A 988 77.42 6.57 34.53
C GLY A 988 78.88 7.01 34.46
N LYS A 989 79.72 6.44 35.33
CA LYS A 989 81.15 6.75 35.44
C LYS A 989 81.96 5.69 34.71
N GLY A 990 82.25 5.92 33.44
CA GLY A 990 82.89 4.95 32.54
C GLY A 990 81.94 3.91 31.91
N ASP A 991 80.63 4.09 32.02
CA ASP A 991 79.61 3.19 31.47
C ASP A 991 78.29 3.90 31.09
N ILE A 992 77.41 3.15 30.43
CA ILE A 992 76.02 3.51 30.13
C ILE A 992 75.11 2.36 30.55
N THR A 993 74.07 2.67 31.32
CA THR A 993 73.01 1.74 31.69
C THR A 993 71.78 1.97 30.80
N ILE A 994 71.28 0.91 30.20
CA ILE A 994 70.13 0.93 29.29
C ILE A 994 69.04 0.07 29.89
N LYS A 995 67.86 0.66 30.10
CA LYS A 995 66.68 -0.01 30.62
C LYS A 995 65.61 -0.16 29.53
N GLY A 996 64.80 -1.22 29.59
CA GLY A 996 63.68 -1.47 28.68
C GLY A 996 64.04 -2.03 27.29
N ALA A 997 65.29 -2.49 27.09
CA ALA A 997 65.81 -2.87 25.77
C ALA A 997 66.22 -4.36 25.64
N ALA A 998 65.59 -5.27 26.39
CA ALA A 998 65.86 -6.71 26.25
C ALA A 998 65.58 -7.19 24.82
N GLY A 999 66.48 -7.99 24.26
CA GLY A 999 66.42 -8.52 22.90
C GLY A 999 66.79 -7.52 21.81
N LYS A 1000 67.03 -6.23 22.13
CA LYS A 1000 67.36 -5.19 21.15
C LYS A 1000 68.87 -5.04 20.97
N THR A 1001 69.29 -4.72 19.75
CA THR A 1001 70.68 -4.35 19.45
C THR A 1001 70.97 -2.93 19.92
N VAL A 1002 72.05 -2.75 20.68
CA VAL A 1002 72.55 -1.45 21.11
C VAL A 1002 73.91 -1.19 20.51
N THR A 1003 74.09 0.00 19.92
CA THR A 1003 75.38 0.50 19.44
C THR A 1003 75.74 1.80 20.14
N ILE A 1004 76.93 1.85 20.76
CA ILE A 1004 77.51 3.07 21.35
C ILE A 1004 78.62 3.56 20.43
N SER A 1005 78.58 4.82 20.01
CA SER A 1005 79.59 5.44 19.16
C SER A 1005 80.15 6.73 19.77
N ASN A 1006 81.41 7.07 19.50
CA ASN A 1006 81.99 8.34 19.92
C ASN A 1006 81.53 9.51 19.02
N VAL A 1007 81.93 10.75 19.35
CA VAL A 1007 81.57 11.96 18.56
C VAL A 1007 82.09 11.96 17.11
N LEU A 1008 83.04 11.08 16.77
CA LEU A 1008 83.56 10.90 15.42
C LEU A 1008 82.84 9.77 14.64
N GLY A 1009 81.79 9.17 15.23
CA GLY A 1009 81.00 8.10 14.61
C GLY A 1009 81.64 6.71 14.65
N GLN A 1010 82.72 6.53 15.43
CA GLN A 1010 83.35 5.22 15.59
C GLN A 1010 82.63 4.41 16.67
N THR A 1011 82.27 3.17 16.35
CA THR A 1011 81.62 2.25 17.30
C THR A 1011 82.58 1.87 18.43
N VAL A 1012 82.15 2.14 19.66
CA VAL A 1012 82.83 1.82 20.92
C VAL A 1012 82.34 0.48 21.48
N ALA A 1013 81.03 0.22 21.35
CA ALA A 1013 80.41 -1.04 21.77
C ALA A 1013 79.21 -1.37 20.88
N ASN A 1014 79.01 -2.65 20.58
CA ASN A 1014 77.82 -3.16 19.89
C ASN A 1014 77.44 -4.49 20.53
N ALA A 1015 76.22 -4.60 21.04
CA ALA A 1015 75.74 -5.81 21.73
C ALA A 1015 74.22 -5.92 21.65
N VAL A 1016 73.71 -7.16 21.62
CA VAL A 1016 72.30 -7.46 21.85
C VAL A 1016 72.09 -7.67 23.33
N LEU A 1017 71.17 -6.93 23.94
CA LEU A 1017 70.95 -7.00 25.39
C LEU A 1017 70.09 -8.22 25.74
N SER A 1018 70.57 -9.08 26.64
CA SER A 1018 69.81 -10.25 27.10
C SER A 1018 68.83 -9.95 28.25
N SER A 1019 68.87 -8.74 28.82
CA SER A 1019 68.07 -8.32 29.98
C SER A 1019 67.48 -6.92 29.78
N ASN A 1020 66.40 -6.62 30.52
CA ASN A 1020 65.72 -5.32 30.49
C ASN A 1020 66.51 -4.21 31.20
N GLU A 1021 67.65 -4.54 31.82
CA GLU A 1021 68.62 -3.58 32.32
C GLU A 1021 70.01 -4.14 32.04
N ALA A 1022 70.84 -3.37 31.33
CA ALA A 1022 72.20 -3.76 30.99
C ALA A 1022 73.13 -2.55 31.04
N THR A 1023 74.34 -2.78 31.54
CA THR A 1023 75.38 -1.76 31.66
C THR A 1023 76.51 -2.08 30.68
N ILE A 1024 76.87 -1.11 29.85
CA ILE A 1024 77.91 -1.23 28.81
C ILE A 1024 78.98 -0.18 29.10
N SER A 1025 80.25 -0.61 29.20
CA SER A 1025 81.38 0.30 29.37
C SER A 1025 81.52 1.27 28.19
N ALA A 1026 81.77 2.55 28.49
CA ALA A 1026 81.94 3.61 27.52
C ALA A 1026 83.01 4.62 28.00
N PRO A 1027 83.84 5.18 27.11
CA PRO A 1027 84.86 6.15 27.49
C PRO A 1027 84.21 7.45 27.98
N ALA A 1028 84.90 8.14 28.90
CA ALA A 1028 84.47 9.44 29.39
C ALA A 1028 84.38 10.46 28.22
N GLY A 1029 83.28 11.21 28.17
CA GLY A 1029 82.96 12.13 27.08
C GLY A 1029 81.55 11.91 26.50
N ILE A 1030 81.26 12.61 25.38
CA ILE A 1030 79.98 12.47 24.68
C ILE A 1030 80.02 11.19 23.84
N VAL A 1031 79.03 10.33 24.05
CA VAL A 1031 78.77 9.16 23.20
C VAL A 1031 77.33 9.19 22.69
N VAL A 1032 77.10 8.52 21.56
CA VAL A 1032 75.79 8.36 20.93
C VAL A 1032 75.38 6.90 21.11
N VAL A 1033 74.22 6.68 21.73
CA VAL A 1033 73.65 5.35 22.00
C VAL A 1033 72.46 5.16 21.06
N ALA A 1034 72.58 4.24 20.12
CA ALA A 1034 71.50 3.82 19.25
C ALA A 1034 70.95 2.48 19.74
N VAL A 1035 69.65 2.42 20.05
CA VAL A 1035 68.93 1.20 20.39
C VAL A 1035 68.03 0.85 19.20
N GLU A 1036 68.02 -0.40 18.79
CA GLU A 1036 67.21 -0.90 17.68
C GLU A 1036 65.72 -0.52 17.84
N GLY A 1037 65.19 0.22 16.86
CA GLY A 1037 63.81 0.71 16.87
C GLY A 1037 63.58 2.01 17.64
N GLU A 1038 64.60 2.62 18.26
CA GLU A 1038 64.52 3.88 18.99
C GLU A 1038 65.38 4.99 18.35
N ALA A 1039 65.06 6.25 18.65
CA ALA A 1039 65.92 7.37 18.26
C ALA A 1039 67.27 7.33 19.03
N ALA A 1040 68.37 7.67 18.36
CA ALA A 1040 69.69 7.67 18.99
C ALA A 1040 69.80 8.77 20.07
N VAL A 1041 70.28 8.40 21.26
CA VAL A 1041 70.40 9.28 22.43
C VAL A 1041 71.86 9.72 22.62
N LYS A 1042 72.09 11.02 22.82
CA LYS A 1042 73.40 11.53 23.21
C LYS A 1042 73.55 11.47 24.73
N ALA A 1043 74.60 10.82 25.22
CA ALA A 1043 74.87 10.61 26.63
C ALA A 1043 76.27 11.15 26.99
N ILE A 1044 76.42 11.77 28.16
CA ILE A 1044 77.70 12.29 28.65
C ILE A 1044 78.19 11.36 29.76
N VAL A 1045 79.16 10.52 29.43
CA VAL A 1045 79.78 9.60 30.39
C VAL A 1045 80.82 10.37 31.21
N LYS A 1046 80.70 10.30 32.54
CA LYS A 1046 81.53 11.07 33.48
C LYS A 1046 82.87 10.42 33.77
#